data_AF-A0A6P0TT06-F1
#
_entry.id   AF-A0A6P0TT06-F1
#
_cell.length_a   1.000
_cell.length_b   1.000
_cell.length_c   1.000
_cell.angle_alpha   90.00
_cell.angle_beta   90.00
_cell.angle_gamma   90.00
#
_symmetry.space_group_name_H-M   'P 1'
#
loop_
_entity.id
_entity.type
_entity.pdbx_description
1 polymer ?
#
loop_
_entity_poly.entity_id
_entity_poly.type
_entity_poly.pdbx_seq_one_letter_code
_entity_poly.pdbx_strand_id
1 'polypeptide(L)'
;MDRQAMGPGIKRDAAQAANYLSSDNKLLKNLFYIFLFIFLILVIFLLISWSIKFFKTKNTFWNLLTARDKKVIDDYLGAINNELEFELGFNLNSDYVTLSGEPGNPNGLMSQQAYEEKGGSQRTNIPNLDKYLLSPNKPRVFIYGPPGSGKSTTLYKALANYSQEFYKTRGYFVPIFIHANDVEKVLNRHNTNLGEVLPFITSVYEINGKSSKEEFKNFIALWNKKPSLNFVIIIDALDEFLDKSKRDTLFDYLSVLMRNSGKKVRWILSCREEEYKAYANTLKVANVRIKPMSVSQVKELLKKRLKSFIHNTDSERRIRKTIFTIINTNAEQESFLRNPYYLSLWLYQVSFSPDLADVKNCIPSIESLHDIELKREILKGMNINPPIRFEQIDRVLFQYLLEVLSVLSFHLMRISLQHQNTFHYGVSISDHSILDSLYEKYKYLKSKIVNFDRKTSQRLAQYKSYELSVNNIQKHEIYEGDIEFIRILKTLNTSQWQKLRLRNQDKFDFFIVIASLIDMAGKYRLIELNANYGYFSRFLNQRAADYLAARYFVENGLKGILQKGEINFWLFRTIAISIAISKEPHKILDPTVASKDPVLATAVVNGLSFVRADDKKLLSGFIRSFVAQLLDPKNFDSSYKEYDPCNPLRVLKFVSRLSSNGYSSFFSLPRNFKRLLQLRDTSIADAAAITLLTHASRTKFNIKTWRIMLQYLLIKSFRFELSLKVYNGFSTAIYRGLIGDV
;
A
#
# COMPACT_ATOMS: atom_id res chain seq x y z
N MET A 1 43.48 41.76 48.92
CA MET A 1 43.18 41.47 50.33
C MET A 1 43.35 39.97 50.54
N ASP A 2 44.14 39.65 51.56
CA ASP A 2 44.37 38.38 52.25
C ASP A 2 45.08 37.20 51.57
N ARG A 3 46.33 37.01 52.05
CA ARG A 3 47.07 35.74 52.15
C ARG A 3 46.63 34.99 53.41
N GLN A 4 46.34 33.69 53.30
CA GLN A 4 46.69 32.65 54.30
C GLN A 4 47.05 31.38 53.49
N ALA A 5 48.33 31.02 53.37
CA ALA A 5 49.07 30.12 54.26
C ALA A 5 48.53 28.67 54.28
N MET A 6 49.08 27.82 53.39
CA MET A 6 49.10 26.37 53.61
C MET A 6 50.54 25.93 53.89
N GLY A 7 50.68 25.21 54.99
CA GLY A 7 51.93 24.94 55.69
C GLY A 7 52.79 23.81 55.14
N PRO A 8 54.00 23.66 55.70
CA PRO A 8 55.08 22.78 55.21
C PRO A 8 54.87 21.26 55.41
N GLY A 9 53.69 20.82 55.87
CA GLY A 9 53.38 19.40 56.11
C GLY A 9 53.14 18.57 54.85
N ILE A 10 52.46 19.13 53.83
CA ILE A 10 51.99 18.35 52.67
C ILE A 10 53.15 18.00 51.70
N LYS A 11 54.23 18.80 51.69
CA LYS A 11 55.42 18.49 50.87
C LYS A 11 56.31 17.40 51.46
N ARG A 12 56.21 17.10 52.76
CA ARG A 12 57.00 16.02 53.40
C ARG A 12 56.39 14.64 53.12
N ASP A 13 55.06 14.53 53.12
CA ASP A 13 54.38 13.25 52.90
C ASP A 13 54.38 12.82 51.42
N ALA A 14 54.33 13.77 50.49
CA ALA A 14 54.46 13.47 49.05
C ALA A 14 55.89 13.04 48.67
N ALA A 15 56.92 13.58 49.33
CA ALA A 15 58.31 13.19 49.11
C ALA A 15 58.65 11.83 49.75
N GLN A 16 58.05 11.49 50.90
CA GLN A 16 58.18 10.16 51.50
C GLN A 16 57.44 9.07 50.71
N ALA A 17 56.26 9.37 50.14
CA ALA A 17 55.55 8.44 49.26
C ALA A 17 56.30 8.16 47.94
N ALA A 18 56.95 9.17 47.37
CA ALA A 18 57.78 9.01 46.16
C ALA A 18 59.06 8.20 46.43
N ASN A 19 59.69 8.35 47.61
CA ASN A 19 60.87 7.56 47.99
C ASN A 19 60.54 6.10 48.33
N TYR A 20 59.30 5.77 48.72
CA TYR A 20 58.87 4.38 48.89
C TYR A 20 58.70 3.64 47.54
N LEU A 21 58.32 4.37 46.49
CA LEU A 21 58.17 3.85 45.13
C LEU A 21 59.47 3.80 44.31
N SER A 22 60.54 4.48 44.77
CA SER A 22 61.87 4.45 44.14
C SER A 22 62.83 3.43 44.75
N SER A 23 62.39 2.65 45.75
CA SER A 23 63.21 1.57 46.30
C SER A 23 63.17 0.35 45.41
N ASP A 24 64.32 -0.31 45.24
CA ASP A 24 64.57 -1.59 44.57
C ASP A 24 63.83 -2.76 45.25
N ASN A 25 62.55 -2.58 45.55
CA ASN A 25 61.72 -3.58 46.16
C ASN A 25 61.26 -4.53 45.06
N LYS A 26 62.16 -5.46 44.70
CA LYS A 26 61.94 -6.57 43.77
C LYS A 26 60.59 -7.24 44.00
N LEU A 27 60.15 -7.30 45.26
CA LEU A 27 58.87 -7.89 45.64
C LEU A 27 57.66 -7.13 45.07
N LEU A 28 57.69 -5.79 45.10
CA LEU A 28 56.58 -4.94 44.64
C LEU A 28 56.54 -4.86 43.11
N LYS A 29 57.70 -4.82 42.44
CA LYS A 29 57.79 -5.01 40.99
C LYS A 29 57.28 -6.39 40.58
N ASN A 30 57.67 -7.45 41.28
CA ASN A 30 57.20 -8.81 40.99
C ASN A 30 55.68 -8.94 41.21
N LEU A 31 55.13 -8.36 42.28
CA LEU A 31 53.67 -8.33 42.50
C LEU A 31 52.94 -7.56 41.41
N PHE A 32 53.50 -6.44 40.94
CA PHE A 32 52.93 -5.68 39.82
C PHE A 32 52.97 -6.48 38.51
N TYR A 33 54.08 -7.16 38.20
CA TYR A 33 54.18 -8.04 37.03
C TYR A 33 53.23 -9.25 37.13
N ILE A 34 53.08 -9.85 38.32
CA ILE A 34 52.12 -10.93 38.57
C ILE A 34 50.69 -10.43 38.34
N PHE A 35 50.34 -9.24 38.85
CA PHE A 35 49.03 -8.65 38.63
C PHE A 35 48.75 -8.38 37.15
N LEU A 36 49.73 -7.80 36.44
CA LEU A 36 49.62 -7.50 35.01
C LEU A 36 49.53 -8.78 34.17
N PHE A 37 50.24 -9.84 34.56
CA PHE A 37 50.16 -11.17 33.96
C PHE A 37 48.80 -11.83 34.18
N ILE A 38 48.26 -11.78 35.40
CA ILE A 38 46.90 -12.29 35.71
C ILE A 38 45.85 -11.50 34.91
N PHE A 39 45.96 -10.18 34.85
CA PHE A 39 45.04 -9.34 34.08
C PHE A 39 45.11 -9.65 32.58
N LEU A 40 46.31 -9.82 32.02
CA LEU A 40 46.51 -10.21 30.63
C LEU A 40 45.91 -11.60 30.34
N ILE A 41 46.12 -12.58 31.21
CA ILE A 41 45.49 -13.91 31.10
C ILE A 41 43.96 -13.79 31.15
N LEU A 42 43.41 -12.94 32.02
CA LEU A 42 41.96 -12.77 32.14
C LEU A 42 41.36 -12.11 30.89
N VAL A 43 42.03 -11.10 30.32
CA VAL A 43 41.63 -10.46 29.05
C VAL A 43 41.73 -11.45 27.89
N ILE A 44 42.82 -12.22 27.80
CA ILE A 44 42.97 -13.28 26.79
C ILE A 44 41.89 -14.34 26.96
N PHE A 45 41.60 -14.78 28.18
CA PHE A 45 40.54 -15.75 28.47
C PHE A 45 39.16 -15.21 28.10
N LEU A 46 38.87 -13.93 28.37
CA LEU A 46 37.62 -13.29 27.96
C LEU A 46 37.52 -13.14 26.44
N LEU A 47 38.61 -12.79 25.76
CA LEU A 47 38.66 -12.70 24.30
C LEU A 47 38.52 -14.08 23.63
N ILE A 48 39.15 -15.11 24.18
CA ILE A 48 39.03 -16.51 23.72
C ILE A 48 37.63 -17.03 24.02
N SER A 49 37.08 -16.81 25.22
CA SER A 49 35.72 -17.22 25.57
C SER A 49 34.68 -16.53 24.69
N TRP A 50 34.84 -15.22 24.43
CA TRP A 50 33.99 -14.47 23.51
C TRP A 50 34.14 -14.96 22.08
N SER A 51 35.35 -15.23 21.61
CA SER A 51 35.62 -15.79 20.28
C SER A 51 35.03 -17.20 20.14
N ILE A 52 35.20 -18.09 21.12
CA ILE A 52 34.63 -19.43 21.13
C ILE A 52 33.11 -19.36 21.16
N LYS A 53 32.50 -18.46 21.96
CA LYS A 53 31.05 -18.27 22.02
C LYS A 53 30.52 -17.75 20.69
N PHE A 54 31.21 -16.76 20.10
CA PHE A 54 30.91 -16.16 18.80
C PHE A 54 31.02 -17.18 17.66
N PHE A 55 32.11 -17.96 17.59
CA PHE A 55 32.32 -19.02 16.62
C PHE A 55 31.36 -20.22 16.82
N LYS A 56 31.07 -20.64 18.06
CA LYS A 56 30.04 -21.69 18.32
C LYS A 56 28.65 -21.25 17.88
N THR A 57 28.29 -19.98 18.05
CA THR A 57 26.97 -19.49 17.61
C THR A 57 26.87 -19.26 16.10
N LYS A 58 27.97 -18.96 15.40
CA LYS A 58 27.98 -18.72 13.94
C LYS A 58 28.07 -19.99 13.09
N ASN A 59 28.39 -21.14 13.69
CA ASN A 59 28.83 -22.33 12.96
C ASN A 59 27.97 -23.60 13.16
N THR A 60 26.75 -23.50 13.69
CA THR A 60 25.92 -24.68 14.01
C THR A 60 24.75 -24.88 13.06
N PHE A 61 23.99 -23.86 12.67
CA PHE A 61 22.73 -24.05 11.95
C PHE A 61 22.87 -24.77 10.58
N TRP A 62 23.72 -24.24 9.70
CA TRP A 62 23.89 -24.77 8.33
C TRP A 62 24.68 -26.09 8.28
N ASN A 63 25.50 -26.33 9.30
CA ASN A 63 26.30 -27.56 9.44
C ASN A 63 25.47 -28.71 10.03
N LEU A 64 24.32 -28.42 10.65
CA LEU A 64 23.36 -29.43 11.13
C LEU A 64 22.45 -29.98 10.02
N LEU A 65 22.50 -29.40 8.83
CA LEU A 65 21.73 -29.83 7.66
C LEU A 65 22.55 -30.76 6.78
N THR A 66 22.00 -31.93 6.48
CA THR A 66 22.57 -32.87 5.51
C THR A 66 22.49 -32.29 4.09
N ALA A 67 23.23 -32.87 3.14
CA ALA A 67 23.11 -32.49 1.73
C ALA A 67 21.67 -32.66 1.21
N ARG A 68 20.95 -33.67 1.70
CA ARG A 68 19.53 -33.91 1.38
C ARG A 68 18.64 -32.81 1.95
N ASP A 69 18.85 -32.41 3.21
CA ASP A 69 18.05 -31.35 3.84
C ASP A 69 18.21 -30.02 3.10
N LYS A 70 19.45 -29.71 2.67
CA LYS A 70 19.75 -28.51 1.87
C LYS A 70 19.02 -28.54 0.54
N LYS A 71 19.09 -29.66 -0.19
CA LYS A 71 18.37 -29.83 -1.45
C LYS A 71 16.86 -29.61 -1.29
N VAL A 72 16.24 -30.17 -0.25
CA VAL A 72 14.80 -29.97 0.01
C VAL A 72 14.46 -28.51 0.25
N ILE A 73 15.29 -27.77 1.01
CA ILE A 73 15.09 -26.34 1.23
C ILE A 73 15.30 -25.57 -0.08
N ASP A 74 16.26 -25.98 -0.91
CA ASP A 74 16.55 -25.32 -2.19
C ASP A 74 15.42 -25.49 -3.20
N ASP A 75 14.91 -26.70 -3.34
CA ASP A 75 13.76 -27.00 -4.20
C ASP A 75 12.54 -26.17 -3.75
N TYR A 76 12.31 -26.06 -2.43
CA TYR A 76 11.26 -25.22 -1.86
C TYR A 76 11.46 -23.73 -2.12
N LEU A 77 12.65 -23.17 -1.88
CA LEU A 77 12.93 -21.76 -2.13
C LEU A 77 12.88 -21.42 -3.62
N GLY A 78 13.31 -22.34 -4.49
CA GLY A 78 13.13 -22.25 -5.94
C GLY A 78 11.66 -22.18 -6.32
N ALA A 79 10.82 -23.05 -5.77
CA ALA A 79 9.38 -23.06 -6.02
C ALA A 79 8.70 -21.75 -5.58
N ILE A 80 9.04 -21.20 -4.41
CA ILE A 80 8.50 -19.90 -3.96
C ILE A 80 8.96 -18.76 -4.87
N ASN A 81 10.26 -18.69 -5.20
CA ASN A 81 10.77 -17.60 -6.02
C ASN A 81 10.11 -17.61 -7.41
N ASN A 82 9.90 -18.78 -8.01
CA ASN A 82 9.20 -18.92 -9.28
C ASN A 82 7.74 -18.43 -9.20
N GLU A 83 7.03 -18.77 -8.11
CA GLU A 83 5.66 -18.29 -7.87
C GLU A 83 5.62 -16.76 -7.81
N LEU A 84 6.61 -16.15 -7.16
CA LEU A 84 6.66 -14.70 -6.98
C LEU A 84 7.17 -13.92 -8.19
N GLU A 85 8.14 -14.46 -8.92
CA GLU A 85 8.57 -13.86 -10.19
C GLU A 85 7.42 -13.85 -11.21
N PHE A 86 6.62 -14.92 -11.22
CA PHE A 86 5.38 -14.97 -12.00
C PHE A 86 4.37 -13.89 -11.55
N GLU A 87 4.15 -13.71 -10.24
CA GLU A 87 3.25 -12.67 -9.71
C GLU A 87 3.73 -11.25 -10.00
N LEU A 88 5.04 -10.99 -9.86
CA LEU A 88 5.62 -9.66 -10.03
C LEU A 88 5.72 -9.24 -11.50
N GLY A 89 5.98 -10.19 -12.40
CA GLY A 89 6.19 -9.93 -13.81
C GLY A 89 7.43 -9.07 -14.10
N PHE A 90 8.40 -9.01 -13.18
CA PHE A 90 9.70 -8.36 -13.38
C PHE A 90 10.79 -8.90 -12.45
N ASN A 91 12.06 -8.73 -12.84
CA ASN A 91 13.22 -9.27 -12.12
C ASN A 91 13.62 -8.38 -10.93
N LEU A 92 13.52 -8.92 -9.71
CA LEU A 92 13.85 -8.21 -8.46
C LEU A 92 15.31 -7.74 -8.36
N ASN A 93 16.26 -8.36 -9.07
CA ASN A 93 17.67 -7.98 -9.01
C ASN A 93 17.99 -6.77 -9.90
N SER A 94 17.38 -6.66 -11.08
CA SER A 94 17.64 -5.55 -12.01
C SER A 94 16.75 -4.33 -11.74
N ASP A 95 15.52 -4.56 -11.28
CA ASP A 95 14.46 -3.55 -11.36
C ASP A 95 14.05 -2.95 -10.02
N TYR A 96 14.50 -3.57 -8.92
CA TYR A 96 14.22 -3.08 -7.58
C TYR A 96 15.05 -1.84 -7.27
N VAL A 97 14.37 -0.79 -6.82
CA VAL A 97 15.03 0.39 -6.23
C VAL A 97 15.20 0.11 -4.75
N THR A 98 16.46 0.04 -4.33
CA THR A 98 16.80 -0.26 -2.95
C THR A 98 16.18 0.75 -2.01
N LEU A 99 15.63 0.27 -0.91
CA LEU A 99 15.02 1.15 0.08
C LEU A 99 16.03 1.74 1.08
N SER A 100 17.31 1.61 0.75
CA SER A 100 18.44 2.13 1.50
C SER A 100 18.75 3.57 1.08
N GLY A 101 18.90 4.47 2.04
CA GLY A 101 19.61 5.71 1.78
C GLY A 101 21.08 5.45 1.40
N GLU A 102 21.70 6.39 0.68
CA GLU A 102 23.12 6.27 0.29
C GLU A 102 23.99 5.89 1.50
N PRO A 103 24.81 4.81 1.39
CA PRO A 103 25.74 4.46 2.45
C PRO A 103 26.78 5.58 2.59
N GLY A 104 26.88 6.19 3.77
CA GLY A 104 28.01 7.07 4.13
C GLY A 104 27.71 8.55 4.35
N ASN A 105 26.46 9.02 4.25
CA ASN A 105 26.12 10.40 4.60
C ASN A 105 25.33 10.50 5.92
N PRO A 106 26.01 10.61 7.08
CA PRO A 106 25.36 10.74 8.39
C PRO A 106 24.55 12.05 8.55
N ASN A 107 24.78 13.05 7.69
CA ASN A 107 24.00 14.30 7.62
C ASN A 107 22.88 14.25 6.56
N GLY A 108 22.75 13.14 5.83
CA GLY A 108 21.76 12.92 4.77
C GLY A 108 20.35 12.62 5.30
N LEU A 109 19.72 13.59 5.97
CA LEU A 109 18.31 13.55 6.40
C LEU A 109 17.29 13.37 5.25
N MET A 110 17.75 13.39 3.99
CA MET A 110 16.96 13.37 2.76
C MET A 110 16.69 11.97 2.18
N SER A 111 17.26 10.89 2.72
CA SER A 111 17.23 9.55 2.11
C SER A 111 16.48 8.46 2.92
N GLN A 112 15.67 8.84 3.91
CA GLN A 112 15.04 7.91 4.84
C GLN A 112 13.62 7.52 4.39
N GLN A 113 13.38 6.23 4.16
CA GLN A 113 12.15 5.73 3.52
C GLN A 113 11.15 5.05 4.46
N ALA A 114 11.53 4.78 5.71
CA ALA A 114 10.62 4.26 6.71
C ALA A 114 10.91 4.85 8.08
N TYR A 115 9.96 4.70 9.01
CA TYR A 115 10.20 4.97 10.41
C TYR A 115 9.42 3.98 11.27
N GLU A 116 10.02 3.63 12.41
CA GLU A 116 9.37 2.86 13.47
C GLU A 116 8.53 3.82 14.35
N GLU A 117 7.24 3.53 14.51
CA GLU A 117 6.35 4.20 15.46
C GLU A 117 6.43 3.51 16.82
N LYS A 118 6.91 4.24 17.84
CA LYS A 118 7.02 3.76 19.22
C LYS A 118 6.05 4.55 20.11
N GLY A 119 4.74 4.32 19.98
CA GLY A 119 3.68 4.86 20.86
C GLY A 119 3.72 6.38 21.17
N GLY A 120 2.69 7.14 20.76
CA GLY A 120 2.68 8.60 20.93
C GLY A 120 3.39 9.33 19.77
N SER A 121 4.06 10.46 20.03
CA SER A 121 4.74 11.26 19.01
C SER A 121 6.15 10.79 18.64
N GLN A 122 6.69 9.79 19.36
CA GLN A 122 8.05 9.29 19.15
C GLN A 122 8.19 8.43 17.88
N ARG A 123 9.18 8.78 17.04
CA ARG A 123 9.48 8.09 15.78
C ARG A 123 10.97 7.82 15.69
N THR A 124 11.34 6.57 15.41
CA THR A 124 12.74 6.21 15.11
C THR A 124 12.87 6.03 13.61
N ASN A 125 13.67 6.86 12.94
CA ASN A 125 13.87 6.70 11.49
C ASN A 125 14.63 5.39 11.19
N ILE A 126 14.27 4.74 10.08
CA ILE A 126 14.92 3.51 9.61
C ILE A 126 15.72 3.88 8.34
N PRO A 127 17.07 3.93 8.42
CA PRO A 127 17.90 4.35 7.29
C PRO A 127 17.92 3.35 6.12
N ASN A 128 17.77 2.06 6.42
CA ASN A 128 17.77 0.99 5.44
C ASN A 128 16.72 -0.05 5.87
N LEU A 129 15.56 -0.03 5.20
CA LEU A 129 14.46 -0.93 5.53
C LEU A 129 14.82 -2.39 5.20
N ASP A 130 15.51 -2.63 4.09
CA ASP A 130 15.90 -3.98 3.66
C ASP A 130 16.77 -4.67 4.72
N LYS A 131 17.78 -3.95 5.23
CA LYS A 131 18.64 -4.43 6.33
C LYS A 131 17.88 -4.56 7.65
N TYR A 132 16.94 -3.65 7.92
CA TYR A 132 16.11 -3.70 9.13
C TYR A 132 15.23 -4.96 9.15
N LEU A 133 14.67 -5.34 8.00
CA LEU A 133 13.87 -6.55 7.87
C LEU A 133 14.68 -7.83 7.98
N LEU A 134 15.98 -7.81 7.71
CA LEU A 134 16.88 -8.94 7.95
C LEU A 134 17.38 -9.03 9.40
N SER A 135 17.42 -7.90 10.13
CA SER A 135 17.95 -7.83 11.50
C SER A 135 17.15 -8.69 12.50
N PRO A 136 17.74 -9.73 13.12
CA PRO A 136 17.03 -10.67 14.00
C PRO A 136 16.53 -10.05 15.32
N ASN A 137 16.94 -8.83 15.64
CA ASN A 137 16.62 -8.13 16.89
C ASN A 137 15.13 -7.78 17.05
N LYS A 138 14.33 -7.91 15.99
CA LYS A 138 12.90 -7.59 15.99
C LYS A 138 12.11 -8.85 15.61
N PRO A 139 11.60 -9.61 16.59
CA PRO A 139 10.93 -10.88 16.32
C PRO A 139 9.59 -10.70 15.60
N ARG A 140 8.98 -9.52 15.69
CA ARG A 140 7.68 -9.22 15.07
C ARG A 140 7.73 -7.82 14.47
N VAL A 141 7.61 -7.73 13.16
CA VAL A 141 7.62 -6.47 12.40
C VAL A 141 6.30 -6.35 11.66
N PHE A 142 5.72 -5.16 11.68
CA PHE A 142 4.49 -4.86 11.01
C PHE A 142 4.68 -3.67 10.10
N ILE A 143 4.59 -3.87 8.79
CA ILE A 143 4.85 -2.87 7.76
C ILE A 143 3.53 -2.31 7.26
N TYR A 144 3.40 -1.00 7.24
CA TYR A 144 2.19 -0.36 6.72
C TYR A 144 2.51 0.90 5.91
N GLY A 145 1.52 1.33 5.14
CA GLY A 145 1.64 2.47 4.25
C GLY A 145 0.48 2.52 3.27
N PRO A 146 0.37 3.63 2.50
CA PRO A 146 -0.73 3.80 1.56
C PRO A 146 -0.71 2.71 0.47
N PRO A 147 -1.85 2.47 -0.21
CA PRO A 147 -1.89 1.60 -1.39
C PRO A 147 -0.83 2.01 -2.43
N GLY A 148 -0.17 1.02 -3.03
CA GLY A 148 0.89 1.27 -4.02
C GLY A 148 2.24 1.70 -3.46
N SER A 149 2.40 1.90 -2.14
CA SER A 149 3.65 2.38 -1.53
C SER A 149 4.86 1.42 -1.64
N GLY A 150 4.68 0.22 -2.20
CA GLY A 150 5.73 -0.79 -2.33
C GLY A 150 5.85 -1.77 -1.15
N LYS A 151 4.81 -1.94 -0.32
CA LYS A 151 4.81 -2.92 0.80
C LYS A 151 5.12 -4.34 0.32
N SER A 152 4.32 -4.89 -0.58
CA SER A 152 4.52 -6.23 -1.17
C SER A 152 5.90 -6.34 -1.82
N THR A 153 6.30 -5.35 -2.63
CA THR A 153 7.63 -5.31 -3.25
C THR A 153 8.77 -5.33 -2.22
N THR A 154 8.59 -4.67 -1.07
CA THR A 154 9.54 -4.72 0.04
C THR A 154 9.60 -6.11 0.68
N LEU A 155 8.45 -6.75 0.89
CA LEU A 155 8.38 -8.10 1.45
C LEU A 155 9.01 -9.15 0.52
N TYR A 156 8.76 -9.04 -0.78
CA TYR A 156 9.41 -9.90 -1.77
C TYR A 156 10.93 -9.69 -1.81
N LYS A 157 11.40 -8.45 -1.67
CA LYS A 157 12.84 -8.19 -1.53
C LYS A 157 13.39 -8.79 -0.24
N ALA A 158 12.67 -8.69 0.87
CA ALA A 158 13.08 -9.29 2.14
C ALA A 158 13.20 -10.81 2.01
N LEU A 159 12.21 -11.47 1.38
CA LEU A 159 12.27 -12.89 1.05
C LEU A 159 13.49 -13.24 0.20
N ALA A 160 13.71 -12.53 -0.92
CA ALA A 160 14.86 -12.78 -1.80
C ALA A 160 16.19 -12.62 -1.05
N ASN A 161 16.30 -11.61 -0.18
CA ASN A 161 17.47 -11.41 0.65
C ASN A 161 17.64 -12.53 1.70
N TYR A 162 16.56 -13.01 2.31
CA TYR A 162 16.59 -14.15 3.23
C TYR A 162 17.06 -15.43 2.54
N SER A 163 16.53 -15.71 1.35
CA SER A 163 17.00 -16.82 0.52
C SER A 163 18.49 -16.68 0.23
N GLN A 164 18.96 -15.49 -0.19
CA GLN A 164 20.39 -15.25 -0.42
C GLN A 164 21.25 -15.39 0.84
N GLU A 165 20.80 -14.89 2.00
CA GLU A 165 21.54 -15.03 3.26
C GLU A 165 21.65 -16.49 3.69
N PHE A 166 20.58 -17.27 3.50
CA PHE A 166 20.57 -18.72 3.73
C PHE A 166 21.69 -19.40 2.93
N TYR A 167 21.92 -19.00 1.68
CA TYR A 167 23.00 -19.51 0.82
C TYR A 167 24.40 -18.97 1.15
N LYS A 168 24.55 -17.65 1.19
CA LYS A 168 25.86 -16.97 1.12
C LYS A 168 26.50 -16.80 2.49
N THR A 169 25.70 -16.59 3.52
CA THR A 169 26.18 -16.21 4.85
C THR A 169 25.80 -17.20 5.94
N ARG A 170 25.27 -18.38 5.55
CA ARG A 170 24.70 -19.38 6.47
C ARG A 170 23.61 -18.77 7.35
N GLY A 171 22.69 -18.05 6.70
CA GLY A 171 21.58 -17.35 7.34
C GLY A 171 20.79 -18.24 8.29
N TYR A 172 20.26 -17.64 9.36
CA TYR A 172 19.63 -18.37 10.46
C TYR A 172 18.19 -18.80 10.18
N PHE A 173 17.52 -18.19 9.20
CA PHE A 173 16.08 -18.32 8.99
C PHE A 173 15.77 -18.84 7.58
N VAL A 174 14.87 -19.82 7.51
CA VAL A 174 14.22 -20.21 6.25
C VAL A 174 12.97 -19.35 6.07
N PRO A 175 12.83 -18.59 4.97
CA PRO A 175 11.67 -17.75 4.77
C PRO A 175 10.46 -18.54 4.26
N ILE A 176 9.28 -18.18 4.77
CA ILE A 176 7.97 -18.68 4.37
C ILE A 176 7.14 -17.47 3.96
N PHE A 177 6.58 -17.49 2.75
CA PHE A 177 5.75 -16.41 2.24
C PHE A 177 4.31 -16.90 2.03
N ILE A 178 3.35 -16.17 2.59
CA ILE A 178 1.91 -16.46 2.48
C ILE A 178 1.13 -15.16 2.27
N HIS A 179 0.03 -15.24 1.51
CA HIS A 179 -0.91 -14.12 1.37
C HIS A 179 -1.98 -14.20 2.46
N ALA A 180 -2.51 -13.07 2.95
CA ALA A 180 -3.54 -13.08 3.99
C ALA A 180 -4.82 -13.83 3.58
N ASN A 181 -5.19 -13.78 2.29
CA ASN A 181 -6.32 -14.52 1.73
C ASN A 181 -6.19 -16.04 1.92
N ASP A 182 -4.96 -16.54 1.97
CA ASP A 182 -4.71 -17.96 2.20
C ASP A 182 -4.97 -18.34 3.66
N VAL A 183 -4.70 -17.41 4.58
CA VAL A 183 -4.96 -17.55 6.02
C VAL A 183 -6.47 -17.57 6.29
N GLU A 184 -7.24 -16.74 5.59
CA GLU A 184 -8.71 -16.69 5.70
C GLU A 184 -9.36 -18.05 5.41
N LYS A 185 -8.94 -18.70 4.33
CA LYS A 185 -9.48 -20.01 3.96
C LYS A 185 -9.23 -21.07 5.04
N VAL A 186 -8.10 -20.98 5.75
CA VAL A 186 -7.79 -21.86 6.89
C VAL A 186 -8.75 -21.63 8.04
N LEU A 187 -8.96 -20.36 8.43
CA LEU A 187 -9.89 -20.02 9.52
C LEU A 187 -11.32 -20.48 9.22
N ASN A 188 -11.78 -20.27 7.98
CA ASN A 188 -13.12 -20.67 7.55
C ASN A 188 -13.33 -22.19 7.55
N ARG A 189 -12.27 -22.97 7.29
CA ARG A 189 -12.37 -24.44 7.23
C ARG A 189 -12.26 -25.11 8.59
N HIS A 190 -11.37 -24.61 9.45
CA HIS A 190 -10.96 -25.37 10.63
C HIS A 190 -11.69 -24.98 11.91
N ASN A 191 -12.36 -23.81 12.00
CA ASN A 191 -13.03 -23.28 13.21
C ASN A 191 -12.19 -23.37 14.52
N THR A 192 -10.91 -23.72 14.44
CA THR A 192 -10.05 -24.10 15.56
C THR A 192 -8.77 -23.28 15.53
N ASN A 193 -8.37 -22.86 16.72
CA ASN A 193 -7.17 -22.07 16.96
C ASN A 193 -5.96 -23.02 16.98
N LEU A 194 -5.37 -23.34 15.82
CA LEU A 194 -4.09 -24.05 15.75
C LEU A 194 -3.04 -23.23 16.51
N GLY A 195 -2.75 -23.64 17.74
CA GLY A 195 -1.81 -22.93 18.62
C GLY A 195 -0.35 -23.04 18.18
N GLU A 196 -0.06 -23.87 17.17
CA GLU A 196 1.28 -24.18 16.69
C GLU A 196 1.49 -23.78 15.24
N VAL A 197 2.71 -23.34 14.93
CA VAL A 197 3.08 -22.77 13.63
C VAL A 197 3.13 -23.79 12.51
N LEU A 198 3.68 -24.98 12.75
CA LEU A 198 3.80 -26.01 11.72
C LEU A 198 2.42 -26.49 11.23
N PRO A 199 1.49 -26.91 12.11
CA PRO A 199 0.12 -27.25 11.70
C PRO A 199 -0.55 -26.13 10.91
N PHE A 200 -0.38 -24.88 11.35
CA PHE A 200 -0.91 -23.72 10.64
C PHE A 200 -0.39 -23.62 9.20
N ILE A 201 0.94 -23.67 8.99
CA ILE A 201 1.52 -23.58 7.65
C ILE A 201 1.14 -24.79 6.78
N THR A 202 1.08 -25.99 7.36
CA THR A 202 0.61 -27.19 6.65
C THR A 202 -0.81 -27.00 6.13
N SER A 203 -1.75 -26.53 6.97
CA SER A 203 -3.13 -26.26 6.54
C SER A 203 -3.20 -25.18 5.45
N VAL A 204 -2.39 -24.12 5.56
CA VAL A 204 -2.28 -23.09 4.51
C VAL A 204 -1.86 -23.71 3.16
N TYR A 205 -0.84 -24.57 3.16
CA TYR A 205 -0.36 -25.22 1.93
C TYR A 205 -1.34 -26.25 1.37
N GLU A 206 -2.04 -26.98 2.22
CA GLU A 206 -3.05 -27.96 1.79
C GLU A 206 -4.24 -27.29 1.11
N ILE A 207 -4.79 -26.24 1.73
CA ILE A 207 -5.97 -25.55 1.22
C ILE A 207 -5.70 -24.86 -0.13
N ASN A 208 -4.47 -24.38 -0.34
CA ASN A 208 -4.09 -23.76 -1.61
C ASN A 208 -3.52 -24.74 -2.63
N GLY A 209 -3.66 -26.05 -2.38
CA GLY A 209 -3.17 -27.08 -3.29
C GLY A 209 -1.65 -27.09 -3.45
N LYS A 210 -0.89 -26.40 -2.59
CA LYS A 210 0.58 -26.42 -2.62
C LYS A 210 1.12 -27.76 -2.13
N SER A 211 0.40 -28.44 -1.23
CA SER A 211 0.79 -29.76 -0.72
C SER A 211 0.74 -30.89 -1.77
N SER A 212 0.14 -30.66 -2.95
CA SER A 212 0.21 -31.61 -4.07
C SER A 212 1.55 -31.56 -4.81
N LYS A 213 2.32 -30.47 -4.65
CA LYS A 213 3.64 -30.28 -5.23
C LYS A 213 4.71 -30.88 -4.31
N GLU A 214 5.65 -31.64 -4.89
CA GLU A 214 6.64 -32.40 -4.13
C GLU A 214 7.55 -31.50 -3.27
N GLU A 215 7.92 -30.33 -3.76
CA GLU A 215 8.82 -29.38 -3.10
C GLU A 215 8.25 -28.93 -1.75
N PHE A 216 6.96 -28.58 -1.72
CA PHE A 216 6.27 -28.15 -0.50
C PHE A 216 6.02 -29.32 0.45
N LYS A 217 5.62 -30.49 -0.08
CA LYS A 217 5.40 -31.69 0.73
C LYS A 217 6.68 -32.15 1.43
N ASN A 218 7.80 -32.18 0.69
CA ASN A 218 9.10 -32.56 1.21
C ASN A 218 9.60 -31.56 2.26
N PHE A 219 9.37 -30.26 2.04
CA PHE A 219 9.72 -29.22 2.99
C PHE A 219 8.97 -29.34 4.33
N ILE A 220 7.65 -29.56 4.29
CA ILE A 220 6.86 -29.79 5.52
C ILE A 220 7.34 -31.04 6.27
N ALA A 221 7.62 -32.13 5.55
CA ALA A 221 8.18 -33.34 6.16
C ALA A 221 9.56 -33.10 6.80
N LEU A 222 10.40 -32.26 6.19
CA LEU A 222 11.69 -31.87 6.76
C LEU A 222 11.52 -31.04 8.03
N TRP A 223 10.63 -30.04 8.02
CA TRP A 223 10.36 -29.21 9.20
C TRP A 223 9.91 -30.07 10.38
N ASN A 224 8.97 -30.99 10.15
CA ASN A 224 8.51 -31.91 11.19
C ASN A 224 9.65 -32.75 11.80
N LYS A 225 10.60 -33.20 10.98
CA LYS A 225 11.79 -33.97 11.42
C LYS A 225 12.85 -33.11 12.10
N LYS A 226 12.87 -31.80 11.87
CA LYS A 226 13.91 -30.86 12.32
C LYS A 226 13.29 -29.63 12.98
N PRO A 227 12.70 -29.75 14.18
CA PRO A 227 12.10 -28.62 14.91
C PRO A 227 13.13 -27.60 15.43
N SER A 228 14.43 -27.84 15.23
CA SER A 228 15.51 -26.88 15.48
C SER A 228 15.64 -25.79 14.40
N LEU A 229 14.95 -25.93 13.27
CA LEU A 229 14.93 -24.93 12.22
C LEU A 229 14.35 -23.60 12.71
N ASN A 230 14.92 -22.47 12.28
CA ASN A 230 14.31 -21.16 12.49
C ASN A 230 13.65 -20.68 11.20
N PHE A 231 12.54 -19.97 11.35
CA PHE A 231 11.72 -19.52 10.23
C PHE A 231 11.43 -18.03 10.30
N VAL A 232 11.34 -17.38 9.14
CA VAL A 232 10.73 -16.05 9.03
C VAL A 232 9.46 -16.20 8.22
N ILE A 233 8.32 -15.94 8.88
CA ILE A 233 7.01 -16.00 8.26
C ILE A 233 6.62 -14.59 7.83
N ILE A 234 6.40 -14.45 6.53
CA ILE A 234 6.04 -13.22 5.87
C ILE A 234 4.58 -13.36 5.42
N ILE A 235 3.70 -12.54 5.98
CA ILE A 235 2.29 -12.47 5.58
C ILE A 235 2.05 -11.12 4.90
N ASP A 236 1.73 -11.15 3.60
CA ASP A 236 1.39 -9.94 2.86
C ASP A 236 -0.12 -9.67 2.87
N ALA A 237 -0.46 -8.38 2.83
CA ALA A 237 -1.80 -7.86 2.60
C ALA A 237 -2.85 -8.31 3.62
N LEU A 238 -2.58 -8.18 4.93
CA LEU A 238 -3.57 -8.48 5.99
C LEU A 238 -4.85 -7.63 5.87
N ASP A 239 -4.76 -6.47 5.23
CA ASP A 239 -5.94 -5.65 4.92
C ASP A 239 -6.83 -6.26 3.83
N GLU A 240 -6.35 -7.28 3.11
CA GLU A 240 -7.11 -7.93 2.05
C GLU A 240 -8.09 -9.01 2.51
N PHE A 241 -8.21 -9.20 3.82
CA PHE A 241 -9.14 -10.16 4.43
C PHE A 241 -10.61 -9.80 4.16
N LEU A 242 -11.35 -10.75 3.59
CA LEU A 242 -12.70 -10.53 3.07
C LEU A 242 -13.75 -10.53 4.18
N ASP A 243 -13.72 -11.50 5.11
CA ASP A 243 -14.69 -11.62 6.21
C ASP A 243 -14.34 -10.75 7.42
N LYS A 244 -14.94 -9.56 7.47
CA LYS A 244 -14.76 -8.61 8.57
C LYS A 244 -15.18 -9.13 9.93
N SER A 245 -16.22 -9.96 10.01
CA SER A 245 -16.74 -10.45 11.28
C SER A 245 -15.74 -11.37 11.99
N LYS A 246 -14.83 -11.97 11.22
CA LYS A 246 -13.77 -12.87 11.70
C LYS A 246 -12.42 -12.19 11.81
N ARG A 247 -12.35 -10.88 11.59
CA ARG A 247 -11.10 -10.13 11.59
C ARG A 247 -10.46 -10.10 12.97
N ASP A 248 -11.23 -9.82 14.01
CA ASP A 248 -10.73 -9.87 15.40
C ASP A 248 -10.29 -11.30 15.75
N THR A 249 -11.08 -12.30 15.34
CA THR A 249 -10.72 -13.72 15.48
C THR A 249 -9.41 -14.07 14.79
N LEU A 250 -9.14 -13.56 13.58
CA LEU A 250 -7.86 -13.72 12.88
C LEU A 250 -6.71 -13.09 13.67
N PHE A 251 -6.89 -11.88 14.17
CA PHE A 251 -5.81 -11.20 14.88
C PHE A 251 -5.54 -11.81 16.24
N ASP A 252 -6.57 -12.28 16.93
CA ASP A 252 -6.43 -13.08 18.13
C ASP A 252 -5.72 -14.39 17.83
N TYR A 253 -6.10 -15.07 16.75
CA TYR A 253 -5.45 -16.27 16.25
C TYR A 253 -3.96 -16.03 15.95
N LEU A 254 -3.63 -15.02 15.15
CA LEU A 254 -2.26 -14.64 14.83
C LEU A 254 -1.50 -14.21 16.09
N SER A 255 -2.14 -13.49 17.01
CA SER A 255 -1.52 -13.11 18.27
C SER A 255 -1.16 -14.34 19.11
N VAL A 256 -2.04 -15.35 19.18
CA VAL A 256 -1.78 -16.60 19.91
C VAL A 256 -0.62 -17.34 19.24
N LEU A 257 -0.69 -17.51 17.92
CA LEU A 257 0.34 -18.18 17.12
C LEU A 257 1.71 -17.53 17.28
N MET A 258 1.78 -16.19 17.21
CA MET A 258 3.01 -15.41 17.39
C MET A 258 3.55 -15.46 18.82
N ARG A 259 2.68 -15.60 19.84
CA ARG A 259 3.09 -15.79 21.24
C ARG A 259 3.69 -17.18 21.44
N ASN A 260 3.09 -18.20 20.84
CA ASN A 260 3.50 -19.60 21.00
C ASN A 260 4.72 -19.97 20.14
N SER A 261 5.02 -19.21 19.09
CA SER A 261 6.11 -19.52 18.15
C SER A 261 7.53 -19.40 18.71
N GLY A 262 7.69 -18.79 19.90
CA GLY A 262 8.99 -18.60 20.55
C GLY A 262 9.98 -17.75 19.74
N LYS A 263 11.28 -17.85 20.08
CA LYS A 263 12.37 -17.10 19.41
C LYS A 263 12.82 -17.70 18.07
N LYS A 264 12.36 -18.90 17.73
CA LYS A 264 12.71 -19.60 16.48
C LYS A 264 11.92 -19.10 15.26
N VAL A 265 10.83 -18.37 15.50
CA VAL A 265 10.00 -17.85 14.42
C VAL A 265 9.96 -16.34 14.50
N ARG A 266 10.33 -15.71 13.39
CA ARG A 266 10.17 -14.28 13.17
C ARG A 266 8.93 -14.05 12.32
N TRP A 267 8.22 -12.96 12.60
CA TRP A 267 7.02 -12.56 11.87
C TRP A 267 7.23 -11.21 11.20
N ILE A 268 6.88 -11.12 9.91
CA ILE A 268 6.81 -9.89 9.15
C ILE A 268 5.43 -9.82 8.51
N LEU A 269 4.66 -8.81 8.89
CA LEU A 269 3.27 -8.65 8.46
C LEU A 269 3.14 -7.35 7.65
N SER A 270 2.24 -7.29 6.67
CA SER A 270 1.90 -6.02 6.02
C SER A 270 0.40 -5.69 6.04
N CYS A 271 0.06 -4.40 6.13
CA CYS A 271 -1.30 -3.94 5.86
C CYS A 271 -1.38 -2.46 5.39
N ARG A 272 -2.58 -1.98 5.05
CA ARG A 272 -2.86 -0.55 4.80
C ARG A 272 -2.79 0.31 6.07
N GLU A 273 -2.39 1.56 5.92
CA GLU A 273 -2.19 2.51 7.04
C GLU A 273 -3.45 2.74 7.88
N GLU A 274 -4.60 2.74 7.23
CA GLU A 274 -5.88 3.04 7.84
C GLU A 274 -6.35 1.92 8.76
N GLU A 275 -5.96 0.67 8.47
CA GLU A 275 -6.33 -0.48 9.28
C GLU A 275 -5.30 -0.81 10.37
N TYR A 276 -4.04 -0.42 10.14
CA TYR A 276 -2.90 -0.70 11.02
C TYR A 276 -3.15 -0.41 12.51
N LYS A 277 -3.85 0.69 12.84
CA LYS A 277 -4.04 1.12 14.23
C LYS A 277 -4.89 0.17 15.05
N ALA A 278 -5.87 -0.49 14.43
CA ALA A 278 -6.69 -1.50 15.11
C ALA A 278 -5.85 -2.73 15.47
N TYR A 279 -4.79 -3.02 14.71
CA TYR A 279 -4.05 -4.28 14.78
C TYR A 279 -2.75 -4.19 15.57
N ALA A 280 -2.05 -3.05 15.44
CA ALA A 280 -0.72 -2.83 15.99
C ALA A 280 -0.68 -2.96 17.52
N ASN A 281 -1.74 -2.51 18.19
CA ASN A 281 -1.86 -2.55 19.65
C ASN A 281 -2.03 -3.99 20.16
N THR A 282 -2.81 -4.81 19.45
CA THR A 282 -3.10 -6.21 19.82
C THR A 282 -1.88 -7.11 19.65
N LEU A 283 -1.13 -6.94 18.55
CA LEU A 283 -0.05 -7.85 18.16
C LEU A 283 1.29 -7.57 18.87
N LYS A 284 1.44 -6.41 19.54
CA LYS A 284 2.68 -5.96 20.20
C LYS A 284 3.91 -6.06 19.28
N VAL A 285 3.85 -5.36 18.15
CA VAL A 285 4.80 -5.46 17.04
C VAL A 285 5.62 -4.18 16.85
N ALA A 286 6.77 -4.29 16.20
CA ALA A 286 7.52 -3.13 15.74
C ALA A 286 6.84 -2.53 14.50
N ASN A 287 6.28 -1.34 14.67
CA ASN A 287 5.40 -0.71 13.70
C ASN A 287 6.20 0.13 12.70
N VAL A 288 6.33 -0.34 11.47
CA VAL A 288 7.16 0.28 10.44
C VAL A 288 6.29 0.90 9.36
N ARG A 289 6.31 2.23 9.25
CA ARG A 289 5.62 2.92 8.17
C ARG A 289 6.54 3.17 6.98
N ILE A 290 6.10 2.78 5.78
CA ILE A 290 6.73 3.19 4.53
C ILE A 290 6.33 4.64 4.19
N LYS A 291 7.33 5.47 3.93
CA LYS A 291 7.18 6.86 3.47
C LYS A 291 7.07 6.89 1.92
N PRO A 292 6.46 7.94 1.34
CA PRO A 292 6.59 8.21 -0.09
C PRO A 292 8.06 8.29 -0.50
N MET A 293 8.37 7.94 -1.75
CA MET A 293 9.72 8.01 -2.29
C MET A 293 10.31 9.42 -2.14
N SER A 294 11.56 9.48 -1.72
CA SER A 294 12.35 10.71 -1.79
C SER A 294 12.69 11.04 -3.25
N VAL A 295 13.11 12.28 -3.49
CA VAL A 295 13.52 12.73 -4.83
C VAL A 295 14.70 11.89 -5.36
N SER A 296 15.63 11.47 -4.50
CA SER A 296 16.75 10.61 -4.90
C SER A 296 16.31 9.20 -5.29
N GLN A 297 15.31 8.63 -4.61
CA GLN A 297 14.76 7.33 -4.99
C GLN A 297 13.98 7.39 -6.29
N VAL A 298 13.27 8.49 -6.53
CA VAL A 298 12.69 8.73 -7.85
C VAL A 298 13.80 8.79 -8.91
N LYS A 299 14.89 9.53 -8.68
CA LYS A 299 16.06 9.57 -9.59
C LYS A 299 16.58 8.16 -9.89
N GLU A 300 16.73 7.33 -8.88
CA GLU A 300 17.22 5.96 -9.02
C GLU A 300 16.24 5.08 -9.80
N LEU A 301 14.93 5.17 -9.49
CA LEU A 301 13.89 4.44 -10.22
C LEU A 301 13.90 4.80 -11.70
N LEU A 302 13.93 6.10 -12.02
CA LEU A 302 14.02 6.57 -13.39
C LEU A 302 15.30 6.03 -14.05
N LYS A 303 16.43 6.01 -13.34
CA LYS A 303 17.70 5.50 -13.87
C LYS A 303 17.65 4.01 -14.22
N LYS A 304 17.00 3.19 -13.39
CA LYS A 304 16.87 1.75 -13.62
C LYS A 304 15.84 1.43 -14.69
N ARG A 305 14.66 2.06 -14.61
CA ARG A 305 13.50 1.74 -15.46
C ARG A 305 13.53 2.41 -16.83
N LEU A 306 13.99 3.66 -16.97
CA LEU A 306 13.97 4.30 -18.29
C LEU A 306 14.92 3.61 -19.28
N LYS A 307 16.09 3.15 -18.80
CA LYS A 307 17.01 2.37 -19.61
C LYS A 307 16.40 1.07 -20.15
N SER A 308 15.51 0.42 -19.39
CA SER A 308 14.83 -0.80 -19.83
C SER A 308 13.69 -0.54 -20.80
N PHE A 309 13.12 0.67 -20.80
CA PHE A 309 11.93 1.01 -21.58
C PHE A 309 12.21 1.86 -22.82
N ILE A 310 13.31 2.62 -22.85
CA ILE A 310 13.57 3.63 -23.87
C ILE A 310 15.00 3.48 -24.37
N HIS A 311 15.14 3.10 -25.65
CA HIS A 311 16.44 2.97 -26.30
C HIS A 311 16.99 4.32 -26.81
N ASN A 312 16.16 5.36 -26.88
CA ASN A 312 16.57 6.71 -27.28
C ASN A 312 17.00 7.57 -26.08
N THR A 313 18.28 7.96 -26.06
CA THR A 313 18.92 8.72 -24.98
C THR A 313 18.36 10.14 -24.81
N ASP A 314 17.89 10.79 -25.87
CA ASP A 314 17.33 12.14 -25.80
C ASP A 314 15.92 12.14 -25.21
N SER A 315 15.07 11.19 -25.59
CA SER A 315 13.75 11.01 -24.98
C SER A 315 13.88 10.67 -23.50
N GLU A 316 14.80 9.76 -23.14
CA GLU A 316 15.12 9.46 -21.75
C GLU A 316 15.54 10.72 -20.97
N ARG A 317 16.43 11.55 -21.55
CA ARG A 317 16.89 12.79 -20.92
C ARG A 317 15.74 13.79 -20.73
N ARG A 318 14.85 13.95 -21.71
CA ARG A 318 13.68 14.82 -21.63
C ARG A 318 12.73 14.36 -20.53
N ILE A 319 12.38 13.08 -20.47
CA ILE A 319 11.49 12.50 -19.45
C ILE A 319 12.05 12.70 -18.05
N ARG A 320 13.34 12.41 -17.86
CA ARG A 320 14.02 12.67 -16.58
C ARG A 320 13.91 14.14 -16.19
N LYS A 321 14.21 15.05 -17.13
CA LYS A 321 14.13 16.50 -16.89
C LYS A 321 12.71 16.94 -16.53
N THR A 322 11.70 16.46 -17.25
CA THR A 322 10.28 16.75 -17.00
C THR A 322 9.87 16.27 -15.61
N ILE A 323 10.09 15.00 -15.28
CA ILE A 323 9.74 14.42 -13.97
C ILE A 323 10.47 15.12 -12.83
N PHE A 324 11.76 15.48 -12.99
CA PHE A 324 12.47 16.23 -11.94
C PHE A 324 11.99 17.66 -11.81
N THR A 325 11.65 18.33 -12.92
CA THR A 325 11.10 19.68 -12.86
C THR A 325 9.79 19.66 -12.09
N ILE A 326 8.89 18.73 -12.45
CA ILE A 326 7.63 18.40 -11.78
C ILE A 326 7.87 18.23 -10.26
N ILE A 327 8.69 17.25 -9.85
CA ILE A 327 8.90 16.90 -8.43
C ILE A 327 9.52 18.04 -7.60
N ASN A 328 10.33 18.90 -8.23
CA ASN A 328 11.03 19.99 -7.56
C ASN A 328 10.25 21.32 -7.55
N THR A 329 9.37 21.56 -8.52
CA THR A 329 8.69 22.86 -8.68
C THR A 329 7.22 22.83 -8.22
N ASN A 330 6.56 21.66 -8.25
CA ASN A 330 5.11 21.57 -8.12
C ASN A 330 4.66 20.74 -6.91
N ALA A 331 5.21 21.06 -5.72
CA ALA A 331 4.94 20.35 -4.46
C ALA A 331 3.44 20.20 -4.10
N GLU A 332 2.55 20.99 -4.69
CA GLU A 332 1.09 20.95 -4.45
C GLU A 332 0.34 19.88 -5.27
N GLN A 333 0.97 19.31 -6.32
CA GLN A 333 0.31 18.43 -7.29
C GLN A 333 0.77 16.96 -7.20
N GLU A 334 1.83 16.65 -6.45
CA GLU A 334 2.66 15.47 -6.81
C GLU A 334 3.04 14.53 -5.67
N SER A 335 2.29 14.52 -4.57
CA SER A 335 2.48 13.47 -3.56
C SER A 335 2.27 12.07 -4.13
N PHE A 336 1.44 11.93 -5.17
CA PHE A 336 1.16 10.65 -5.81
C PHE A 336 2.28 10.18 -6.74
N LEU A 337 3.08 11.07 -7.35
CA LEU A 337 4.25 10.67 -8.16
C LEU A 337 5.40 10.12 -7.29
N ARG A 338 5.36 10.40 -5.99
CA ARG A 338 6.23 9.76 -4.99
C ARG A 338 5.70 8.40 -4.54
N ASN A 339 4.56 7.96 -5.06
CA ASN A 339 4.08 6.59 -4.92
C ASN A 339 4.68 5.74 -6.07
N PRO A 340 5.43 4.67 -5.76
CA PRO A 340 6.12 3.89 -6.78
C PRO A 340 5.16 3.27 -7.80
N TYR A 341 3.95 2.89 -7.38
CA TYR A 341 2.94 2.36 -8.30
C TYR A 341 2.55 3.36 -9.40
N TYR A 342 2.15 4.58 -9.03
CA TYR A 342 1.71 5.57 -10.01
C TYR A 342 2.87 6.06 -10.88
N LEU A 343 4.07 6.19 -10.31
CA LEU A 343 5.25 6.53 -11.10
C LEU A 343 5.58 5.42 -12.11
N SER A 344 5.47 4.14 -11.73
CA SER A 344 5.66 3.02 -12.65
C SER A 344 4.63 3.02 -13.79
N LEU A 345 3.36 3.30 -13.50
CA LEU A 345 2.33 3.41 -14.53
C LEU A 345 2.60 4.57 -15.49
N TRP A 346 3.05 5.72 -14.97
CA TRP A 346 3.38 6.86 -15.83
C TRP A 346 4.63 6.59 -16.67
N LEU A 347 5.68 6.03 -16.08
CA LEU A 347 6.88 5.62 -16.82
C LEU A 347 6.53 4.68 -17.97
N TYR A 348 5.63 3.76 -17.69
CA TYR A 348 5.11 2.83 -18.65
C TYR A 348 4.25 3.54 -19.71
N GLN A 349 3.41 4.52 -19.36
CA GLN A 349 2.70 5.36 -20.36
C GLN A 349 3.66 6.04 -21.33
N VAL A 350 4.70 6.67 -20.77
CA VAL A 350 5.66 7.50 -21.49
C VAL A 350 6.57 6.66 -22.39
N SER A 351 6.83 5.40 -22.04
CA SER A 351 7.62 4.51 -22.90
C SER A 351 6.95 4.20 -24.25
N PHE A 352 5.62 4.30 -24.34
CA PHE A 352 4.88 4.06 -25.58
C PHE A 352 4.58 5.33 -26.38
N SER A 353 4.53 6.47 -25.71
CA SER A 353 4.25 7.75 -26.36
C SER A 353 5.24 8.79 -25.87
N PRO A 354 6.49 8.76 -26.37
CA PRO A 354 7.54 9.68 -25.95
C PRO A 354 7.16 11.15 -26.12
N ASP A 355 6.29 11.46 -27.09
CA ASP A 355 5.77 12.80 -27.35
C ASP A 355 4.93 13.35 -26.18
N LEU A 356 4.40 12.49 -25.31
CA LEU A 356 3.75 12.90 -24.06
C LEU A 356 4.75 13.49 -23.06
N ALA A 357 6.06 13.34 -23.26
CA ALA A 357 7.09 13.89 -22.38
C ALA A 357 7.39 15.37 -22.60
N ASP A 358 7.00 15.94 -23.75
CA ASP A 358 7.44 17.26 -24.22
C ASP A 358 6.51 18.43 -23.80
N VAL A 359 5.34 18.13 -23.23
CA VAL A 359 4.42 19.19 -22.80
C VAL A 359 4.67 19.50 -21.33
N LYS A 360 4.96 20.77 -21.04
CA LYS A 360 5.16 21.38 -19.70
C LYS A 360 4.02 21.10 -18.69
N ASN A 361 2.90 20.50 -19.15
CA ASN A 361 1.67 20.18 -18.41
C ASN A 361 1.26 18.68 -18.43
N CYS A 362 2.11 17.76 -18.89
CA CYS A 362 1.77 16.33 -19.05
C CYS A 362 1.86 15.49 -17.76
N ILE A 363 1.24 15.96 -16.65
CA ILE A 363 0.94 15.06 -15.53
C ILE A 363 -0.28 14.21 -15.95
N PRO A 364 -0.16 12.87 -16.01
CA PRO A 364 -1.28 12.03 -16.43
C PRO A 364 -2.42 12.14 -15.41
N SER A 365 -3.65 12.15 -15.92
CA SER A 365 -4.82 12.03 -15.04
C SER A 365 -4.83 10.65 -14.39
N ILE A 366 -5.46 10.57 -13.23
CA ILE A 366 -5.58 9.29 -12.50
C ILE A 366 -6.46 8.31 -13.27
N GLU A 367 -7.46 8.81 -14.00
CA GLU A 367 -8.21 8.04 -14.98
C GLU A 367 -7.28 7.40 -16.03
N SER A 368 -6.40 8.19 -16.66
CA SER A 368 -5.46 7.69 -17.67
C SER A 368 -4.50 6.63 -17.10
N LEU A 369 -4.03 6.80 -15.87
CA LEU A 369 -3.14 5.81 -15.24
C LEU A 369 -3.88 4.49 -14.94
N HIS A 370 -5.12 4.57 -14.50
CA HIS A 370 -5.93 3.38 -14.22
C HIS A 370 -6.40 2.66 -15.51
N ASP A 371 -6.66 3.40 -16.59
CA ASP A 371 -6.89 2.80 -17.92
C ASP A 371 -5.67 1.98 -18.38
N ILE A 372 -4.46 2.49 -18.15
CA ILE A 372 -3.22 1.79 -18.50
C ILE A 372 -3.06 0.52 -17.68
N GLU A 373 -3.34 0.56 -16.38
CA GLU A 373 -3.35 -0.65 -15.56
C GLU A 373 -4.36 -1.67 -16.08
N LEU A 374 -5.59 -1.26 -16.39
CA LEU A 374 -6.62 -2.18 -16.90
C LEU A 374 -6.17 -2.82 -18.22
N LYS A 375 -5.63 -2.03 -19.16
CA LYS A 375 -5.08 -2.56 -20.40
C LYS A 375 -3.94 -3.54 -20.15
N ARG A 376 -3.04 -3.24 -19.19
CA ARG A 376 -1.93 -4.13 -18.82
C ARG A 376 -2.44 -5.48 -18.32
N GLU A 377 -3.50 -5.48 -17.51
CA GLU A 377 -4.13 -6.73 -17.04
C GLU A 377 -4.78 -7.52 -18.18
N ILE A 378 -5.42 -6.84 -19.15
CA ILE A 378 -5.94 -7.47 -20.36
C ILE A 378 -4.81 -8.16 -21.13
N LEU A 379 -3.69 -7.46 -21.38
CA LEU A 379 -2.55 -8.03 -22.11
C LEU A 379 -1.95 -9.24 -21.39
N LYS A 380 -1.79 -9.17 -20.07
CA LYS A 380 -1.35 -10.31 -19.25
C LYS A 380 -2.30 -11.51 -19.42
N GLY A 381 -3.60 -11.26 -19.37
CA GLY A 381 -4.64 -12.25 -19.60
C GLY A 381 -4.57 -12.93 -20.96
N MET A 382 -4.17 -12.18 -21.99
CA MET A 382 -3.95 -12.67 -23.34
C MET A 382 -2.60 -13.42 -23.51
N ASN A 383 -1.81 -13.56 -22.44
CA ASN A 383 -0.42 -14.03 -22.50
C ASN A 383 0.45 -13.22 -23.47
N ILE A 384 0.14 -11.94 -23.66
CA ILE A 384 0.91 -11.03 -24.50
C ILE A 384 1.85 -10.26 -23.58
N ASN A 385 3.14 -10.22 -23.94
CA ASN A 385 4.12 -9.47 -23.17
C ASN A 385 3.73 -7.97 -23.13
N PRO A 386 3.38 -7.42 -21.96
CA PRO A 386 2.84 -6.06 -21.86
C PRO A 386 3.74 -4.93 -22.42
N PRO A 387 5.08 -4.99 -22.39
CA PRO A 387 5.93 -3.87 -22.79
C PRO A 387 5.89 -3.50 -24.28
N ILE A 388 5.15 -4.20 -25.15
CA ILE A 388 5.27 -4.00 -26.60
C ILE A 388 3.93 -3.72 -27.32
N ARG A 389 2.75 -3.89 -26.69
CA ARG A 389 1.53 -4.21 -27.48
C ARG A 389 0.18 -3.61 -26.99
N PHE A 390 0.11 -2.34 -26.57
CA PHE A 390 -1.20 -1.71 -26.26
C PHE A 390 -2.11 -1.51 -27.46
N GLU A 391 -1.54 -1.25 -28.63
CA GLU A 391 -2.27 -1.11 -29.89
C GLU A 391 -3.00 -2.40 -30.29
N GLN A 392 -2.63 -3.54 -29.70
CA GLN A 392 -3.31 -4.81 -29.93
C GLN A 392 -4.66 -4.91 -29.24
N ILE A 393 -4.90 -4.08 -28.22
CA ILE A 393 -6.23 -3.95 -27.66
C ILE A 393 -6.97 -2.95 -28.53
N ASP A 394 -7.85 -3.49 -29.37
CA ASP A 394 -8.79 -2.70 -30.15
C ASP A 394 -9.50 -1.67 -29.25
N ARG A 395 -9.49 -0.40 -29.67
CA ARG A 395 -10.04 0.72 -28.87
C ARG A 395 -11.51 0.52 -28.56
N VAL A 396 -12.24 -0.05 -29.50
CA VAL A 396 -13.65 -0.36 -29.37
C VAL A 396 -13.85 -1.47 -28.33
N LEU A 397 -13.09 -2.56 -28.43
CA LEU A 397 -13.11 -3.65 -27.45
C LEU A 397 -12.82 -3.14 -26.03
N PHE A 398 -11.80 -2.28 -25.87
CA PHE A 398 -11.47 -1.71 -24.56
C PHE A 398 -12.63 -0.92 -23.97
N GLN A 399 -13.28 -0.06 -24.77
CA GLN A 399 -14.43 0.71 -24.31
C GLN A 399 -15.60 -0.20 -23.90
N TYR A 400 -15.90 -1.23 -24.70
CA TYR A 400 -16.95 -2.18 -24.38
C TYR A 400 -16.70 -2.92 -23.07
N LEU A 401 -15.50 -3.46 -22.88
CA LEU A 401 -15.10 -4.14 -21.65
C LEU A 401 -15.21 -3.19 -20.45
N LEU A 402 -14.77 -1.95 -20.62
CA LEU A 402 -14.83 -0.94 -19.56
C LEU A 402 -16.27 -0.64 -19.13
N GLU A 403 -17.19 -0.43 -20.06
CA GLU A 403 -18.60 -0.16 -19.73
C GLU A 403 -19.27 -1.36 -19.07
N VAL A 404 -19.13 -2.56 -19.62
CA VAL A 404 -19.78 -3.77 -19.09
C VAL A 404 -19.22 -4.17 -17.73
N LEU A 405 -17.89 -4.18 -17.58
CA LEU A 405 -17.27 -4.59 -16.32
C LEU A 405 -17.48 -3.55 -15.22
N SER A 406 -17.71 -2.27 -15.55
CA SER A 406 -18.06 -1.25 -14.55
C SER A 406 -19.38 -1.56 -13.84
N VAL A 407 -20.40 -2.02 -14.58
CA VAL A 407 -21.70 -2.44 -14.03
C VAL A 407 -21.52 -3.63 -13.09
N LEU A 408 -20.85 -4.68 -13.57
CA LEU A 408 -20.64 -5.90 -12.78
C LEU A 408 -19.83 -5.62 -11.51
N SER A 409 -18.80 -4.78 -11.61
CA SER A 409 -17.98 -4.38 -10.46
C SER A 409 -18.77 -3.61 -9.41
N PHE A 410 -19.60 -2.66 -9.86
CA PHE A 410 -20.46 -1.91 -8.95
C PHE A 410 -21.47 -2.81 -8.24
N HIS A 411 -22.13 -3.73 -8.95
CA HIS A 411 -23.11 -4.61 -8.30
C HIS A 411 -22.47 -5.62 -7.35
N LEU A 412 -21.26 -6.12 -7.66
CA LEU A 412 -20.52 -6.99 -6.74
C LEU A 412 -20.15 -6.25 -5.46
N MET A 413 -19.68 -5.02 -5.63
CA MET A 413 -19.37 -4.14 -4.53
C MET A 413 -20.64 -3.74 -3.76
N ARG A 414 -21.80 -3.55 -4.41
CA ARG A 414 -23.06 -3.22 -3.73
C ARG A 414 -23.55 -4.38 -2.86
N ILE A 415 -23.50 -5.61 -3.36
CA ILE A 415 -23.90 -6.80 -2.60
C ILE A 415 -23.00 -6.99 -1.37
N SER A 416 -21.70 -6.77 -1.51
CA SER A 416 -20.76 -6.85 -0.38
C SER A 416 -21.00 -5.79 0.72
N LEU A 417 -21.86 -4.80 0.48
CA LEU A 417 -22.29 -3.81 1.47
C LEU A 417 -23.63 -4.13 2.13
N GLN A 418 -24.46 -4.95 1.49
CA GLN A 418 -25.85 -5.15 1.91
C GLN A 418 -26.07 -6.41 2.75
N HIS A 419 -25.09 -7.30 2.89
CA HIS A 419 -25.25 -8.55 3.65
C HIS A 419 -24.39 -8.55 4.90
N GLN A 420 -25.05 -8.58 6.07
CA GLN A 420 -24.40 -8.66 7.39
C GLN A 420 -23.90 -10.06 7.75
N ASN A 421 -24.20 -11.09 6.95
CA ASN A 421 -23.74 -12.45 7.21
C ASN A 421 -23.49 -13.20 5.90
N THR A 422 -22.27 -13.74 5.78
CA THR A 422 -21.85 -14.89 4.95
C THR A 422 -21.70 -14.72 3.42
N PHE A 423 -20.46 -14.98 2.99
CA PHE A 423 -19.95 -15.32 1.65
C PHE A 423 -20.14 -14.30 0.52
N HIS A 424 -19.00 -13.94 -0.09
CA HIS A 424 -18.88 -13.41 -1.46
C HIS A 424 -19.35 -14.44 -2.49
N TYR A 425 -20.57 -14.94 -2.41
CA TYR A 425 -21.21 -15.49 -3.59
C TYR A 425 -21.36 -14.33 -4.55
N GLY A 426 -20.86 -14.55 -5.76
CA GLY A 426 -20.79 -13.53 -6.79
C GLY A 426 -22.14 -12.87 -7.10
N VAL A 427 -22.16 -12.09 -8.16
CA VAL A 427 -23.40 -11.48 -8.63
C VAL A 427 -24.03 -12.32 -9.71
N SER A 428 -25.33 -12.65 -9.56
CA SER A 428 -26.05 -13.25 -10.66
C SER A 428 -26.14 -12.25 -11.80
N ILE A 429 -25.52 -12.55 -12.94
CA ILE A 429 -25.57 -11.67 -14.11
C ILE A 429 -26.97 -11.57 -14.72
N SER A 430 -27.90 -12.44 -14.29
CA SER A 430 -29.31 -12.41 -14.68
C SER A 430 -30.19 -11.59 -13.74
N ASP A 431 -29.65 -10.95 -12.70
CA ASP A 431 -30.42 -10.05 -11.84
C ASP A 431 -31.02 -8.90 -12.65
N HIS A 432 -32.31 -8.62 -12.46
CA HIS A 432 -33.02 -7.63 -13.25
C HIS A 432 -32.39 -6.23 -13.20
N SER A 433 -31.91 -5.80 -12.03
CA SER A 433 -31.27 -4.49 -11.88
C SER A 433 -29.95 -4.36 -12.63
N ILE A 434 -29.26 -5.50 -12.82
CA ILE A 434 -28.01 -5.59 -13.57
C ILE A 434 -28.30 -5.62 -15.05
N LEU A 435 -29.27 -6.41 -15.48
CA LEU A 435 -29.69 -6.46 -16.88
C LEU A 435 -30.14 -5.08 -17.37
N ASP A 436 -30.93 -4.34 -16.58
CA ASP A 436 -31.35 -2.98 -16.91
C ASP A 436 -30.14 -2.05 -17.05
N SER A 437 -29.19 -2.10 -16.10
CA SER A 437 -27.97 -1.29 -16.11
C SER A 437 -27.07 -1.61 -17.31
N LEU A 438 -26.86 -2.89 -17.61
CA LEU A 438 -26.11 -3.36 -18.77
C LEU A 438 -26.79 -2.94 -20.07
N TYR A 439 -28.12 -2.92 -20.11
CA TYR A 439 -28.86 -2.53 -21.29
C TYR A 439 -28.72 -1.02 -21.59
N GLU A 440 -28.75 -0.16 -20.59
CA GLU A 440 -28.45 1.27 -20.78
C GLU A 440 -27.03 1.48 -21.31
N LYS A 441 -26.04 0.73 -20.79
CA LYS A 441 -24.67 0.74 -21.33
C LYS A 441 -24.61 0.26 -22.77
N TYR A 442 -25.33 -0.80 -23.12
CA TYR A 442 -25.42 -1.28 -24.49
C TYR A 442 -26.00 -0.24 -25.44
N LYS A 443 -27.09 0.47 -25.08
CA LYS A 443 -27.64 1.55 -25.92
C LYS A 443 -26.62 2.64 -26.18
N TYR A 444 -25.95 3.08 -25.11
CA TYR A 444 -24.90 4.09 -25.21
C TYR A 444 -23.82 3.65 -26.18
N LEU A 445 -23.31 2.42 -26.02
CA LEU A 445 -22.29 1.83 -26.88
C LEU A 445 -22.76 1.71 -28.33
N LYS A 446 -23.95 1.15 -28.58
CA LYS A 446 -24.55 1.02 -29.92
C LYS A 446 -24.66 2.37 -30.65
N SER A 447 -24.96 3.45 -29.91
CA SER A 447 -25.10 4.79 -30.47
C SER A 447 -23.77 5.51 -30.73
N LYS A 448 -22.73 5.20 -29.94
CA LYS A 448 -21.43 5.89 -29.96
C LYS A 448 -20.35 5.15 -30.74
N ILE A 449 -20.50 3.84 -30.88
CA ILE A 449 -19.53 2.96 -31.53
C ILE A 449 -20.23 2.32 -32.72
N VAL A 450 -19.82 2.75 -33.92
CA VAL A 450 -20.46 2.35 -35.18
C VAL A 450 -20.25 0.85 -35.50
N ASN A 451 -19.16 0.25 -35.01
CA ASN A 451 -18.80 -1.15 -35.28
C ASN A 451 -18.50 -1.90 -33.98
N PHE A 452 -18.94 -3.15 -33.83
CA PHE A 452 -18.49 -4.03 -32.74
C PHE A 452 -17.07 -4.55 -33.02
N ASP A 453 -16.38 -5.08 -32.00
CA ASP A 453 -15.12 -5.78 -32.22
C ASP A 453 -15.33 -6.99 -33.14
N ARG A 454 -14.24 -7.48 -33.76
CA ARG A 454 -14.30 -8.57 -34.75
C ARG A 454 -15.01 -9.82 -34.22
N LYS A 455 -14.74 -10.23 -32.98
CA LYS A 455 -15.28 -11.47 -32.41
C LYS A 455 -16.77 -11.30 -32.08
N THR A 456 -17.15 -10.18 -31.51
CA THR A 456 -18.57 -9.86 -31.25
C THR A 456 -19.35 -9.72 -32.56
N SER A 457 -18.77 -9.09 -33.58
CA SER A 457 -19.39 -8.99 -34.92
C SER A 457 -19.58 -10.36 -35.58
N GLN A 458 -18.59 -11.24 -35.46
CA GLN A 458 -18.68 -12.62 -35.95
C GLN A 458 -19.81 -13.37 -35.26
N ARG A 459 -19.90 -13.29 -33.91
CA ARG A 459 -21.00 -13.92 -33.17
C ARG A 459 -22.35 -13.32 -33.53
N LEU A 460 -22.46 -12.00 -33.67
CA LEU A 460 -23.70 -11.37 -34.12
C LEU A 460 -24.13 -11.89 -35.49
N ALA A 461 -23.22 -11.95 -36.46
CA ALA A 461 -23.51 -12.45 -37.81
C ALA A 461 -23.86 -13.94 -37.80
N GLN A 462 -23.08 -14.75 -37.08
CA GLN A 462 -23.26 -16.19 -36.95
C GLN A 462 -24.61 -16.54 -36.33
N TYR A 463 -25.01 -15.81 -35.29
CA TYR A 463 -26.22 -16.15 -34.55
C TYR A 463 -27.48 -15.37 -35.02
N LYS A 464 -27.35 -14.39 -35.93
CA LYS A 464 -28.46 -13.54 -36.41
C LYS A 464 -29.64 -14.31 -36.99
N SER A 465 -29.41 -15.47 -37.58
CA SER A 465 -30.41 -16.30 -38.28
C SER A 465 -31.27 -17.16 -37.35
N TYR A 466 -30.97 -17.26 -36.05
CA TYR A 466 -31.61 -18.24 -35.15
C TYR A 466 -32.84 -17.73 -34.39
N GLU A 467 -33.54 -16.71 -34.91
CA GLU A 467 -34.75 -16.07 -34.35
C GLU A 467 -35.27 -16.70 -33.03
N LEU A 468 -34.85 -16.08 -31.91
CA LEU A 468 -35.57 -16.09 -30.63
C LEU A 468 -35.82 -17.42 -29.90
N SER A 469 -34.97 -18.45 -30.04
CA SER A 469 -34.82 -19.35 -28.89
C SER A 469 -33.38 -19.78 -28.64
N VAL A 470 -32.86 -19.40 -27.46
CA VAL A 470 -31.61 -19.96 -26.91
C VAL A 470 -31.69 -21.49 -26.78
N ASN A 471 -32.90 -22.06 -26.80
CA ASN A 471 -33.15 -23.49 -26.87
C ASN A 471 -32.81 -24.07 -28.26
N ASN A 472 -32.97 -23.32 -29.35
CA ASN A 472 -32.58 -23.75 -30.70
C ASN A 472 -31.07 -23.65 -30.94
N ILE A 473 -30.35 -22.76 -30.24
CA ILE A 473 -28.88 -22.72 -30.24
C ILE A 473 -28.28 -24.06 -29.78
N GLN A 474 -29.03 -24.88 -29.03
CA GLN A 474 -28.59 -26.19 -28.56
C GLN A 474 -28.59 -27.29 -29.63
N LYS A 475 -29.35 -27.12 -30.71
CA LYS A 475 -29.60 -28.18 -31.70
C LYS A 475 -28.57 -28.23 -32.82
N HIS A 476 -27.58 -27.34 -32.83
CA HIS A 476 -26.60 -27.21 -33.91
C HIS A 476 -25.18 -27.29 -33.36
N GLU A 477 -24.22 -27.70 -34.20
CA GLU A 477 -22.82 -27.93 -33.83
C GLU A 477 -22.25 -26.76 -33.01
N ILE A 478 -22.13 -26.98 -31.71
CA ILE A 478 -21.47 -26.05 -30.81
C ILE A 478 -19.99 -26.11 -31.16
N TYR A 479 -19.45 -25.03 -31.73
CA TYR A 479 -18.01 -24.87 -31.82
C TYR A 479 -17.42 -24.96 -30.41
N GLU A 480 -16.46 -25.86 -30.18
CA GLU A 480 -15.84 -26.09 -28.86
C GLU A 480 -15.36 -24.78 -28.19
N GLY A 481 -14.97 -23.78 -29.00
CA GLY A 481 -14.53 -22.46 -28.53
C GLY A 481 -15.60 -21.55 -27.90
N ASP A 482 -16.89 -21.87 -28.07
CA ASP A 482 -18.04 -21.04 -27.66
C ASP A 482 -18.90 -21.65 -26.54
N ILE A 483 -18.48 -22.78 -25.96
CA ILE A 483 -19.20 -23.45 -24.85
C ILE A 483 -19.49 -22.48 -23.70
N GLU A 484 -18.49 -21.71 -23.26
CA GLU A 484 -18.65 -20.77 -22.13
C GLU A 484 -19.54 -19.58 -22.50
N PHE A 485 -19.40 -19.06 -23.73
CA PHE A 485 -20.28 -18.02 -24.27
C PHE A 485 -21.75 -18.46 -24.26
N ILE A 486 -22.04 -19.67 -24.74
CA ILE A 486 -23.40 -20.22 -24.76
C ILE A 486 -23.94 -20.41 -23.33
N ARG A 487 -23.10 -20.83 -22.38
CA ARG A 487 -23.47 -20.96 -20.97
C ARG A 487 -23.85 -19.61 -20.35
N ILE A 488 -23.06 -18.58 -20.59
CA ILE A 488 -23.34 -17.20 -20.16
C ILE A 488 -24.64 -16.72 -20.79
N LEU A 489 -24.82 -16.92 -22.10
CA LEU A 489 -26.02 -16.54 -22.83
C LEU A 489 -27.28 -17.22 -22.27
N LYS A 490 -27.21 -18.51 -21.92
CA LYS A 490 -28.30 -19.25 -21.25
C LYS A 490 -28.65 -18.63 -19.89
N THR A 491 -27.64 -18.26 -19.11
CA THR A 491 -27.83 -17.63 -17.80
C THR A 491 -28.56 -16.29 -17.94
N LEU A 492 -28.11 -15.44 -18.86
CA LEU A 492 -28.73 -14.15 -19.16
C LEU A 492 -30.17 -14.31 -19.69
N ASN A 493 -30.44 -15.40 -20.42
CA ASN A 493 -31.75 -15.69 -21.01
C ASN A 493 -32.68 -16.53 -20.11
N THR A 494 -32.41 -16.62 -18.81
CA THR A 494 -33.40 -17.11 -17.84
C THR A 494 -34.64 -16.20 -17.89
N SER A 495 -35.85 -16.70 -17.55
CA SER A 495 -37.20 -16.14 -17.82
C SER A 495 -37.47 -14.65 -17.49
N GLN A 496 -36.50 -13.93 -16.95
CA GLN A 496 -36.54 -12.50 -16.64
C GLN A 496 -36.51 -11.57 -17.87
N TRP A 497 -36.09 -12.04 -19.05
CA TRP A 497 -35.99 -11.24 -20.29
C TRP A 497 -37.34 -10.77 -20.86
N GLN A 498 -38.44 -11.45 -20.52
CA GLN A 498 -39.79 -11.03 -20.95
C GLN A 498 -40.20 -9.67 -20.36
N LYS A 499 -39.58 -9.25 -19.24
CA LYS A 499 -39.87 -7.97 -18.57
C LYS A 499 -39.20 -6.76 -19.24
N LEU A 500 -38.17 -6.97 -20.07
CA LEU A 500 -37.54 -5.89 -20.84
C LEU A 500 -38.48 -5.45 -21.96
N ARG A 501 -39.01 -4.23 -21.92
CA ARG A 501 -39.94 -3.67 -22.94
C ARG A 501 -39.20 -3.21 -24.21
N LEU A 502 -38.58 -4.14 -24.93
CA LEU A 502 -37.73 -3.84 -26.10
C LEU A 502 -38.20 -4.56 -27.36
N ARG A 503 -37.85 -4.01 -28.52
CA ARG A 503 -38.01 -4.71 -29.81
C ARG A 503 -37.15 -5.98 -29.84
N ASN A 504 -37.67 -7.04 -30.42
CA ASN A 504 -37.04 -8.36 -30.39
C ASN A 504 -35.60 -8.36 -30.95
N GLN A 505 -35.32 -7.60 -32.01
CA GLN A 505 -33.97 -7.49 -32.57
C GLN A 505 -32.98 -6.78 -31.62
N ASP A 506 -33.40 -5.68 -30.99
CA ASP A 506 -32.55 -4.94 -30.05
C ASP A 506 -32.23 -5.77 -28.79
N LYS A 507 -33.15 -6.64 -28.36
CA LYS A 507 -32.91 -7.62 -27.28
C LYS A 507 -31.87 -8.65 -27.67
N PHE A 508 -31.99 -9.18 -28.87
CA PHE A 508 -31.11 -10.23 -29.37
C PHE A 508 -29.67 -9.75 -29.47
N ASP A 509 -29.46 -8.61 -30.13
CA ASP A 509 -28.15 -8.00 -30.27
C ASP A 509 -27.53 -7.71 -28.88
N PHE A 510 -28.33 -7.20 -27.94
CA PHE A 510 -27.89 -6.95 -26.56
C PHE A 510 -27.32 -8.20 -25.89
N PHE A 511 -28.06 -9.31 -25.88
CA PHE A 511 -27.62 -10.52 -25.20
C PHE A 511 -26.35 -11.13 -25.80
N ILE A 512 -26.22 -11.13 -27.13
CA ILE A 512 -24.99 -11.60 -27.79
C ILE A 512 -23.80 -10.72 -27.41
N VAL A 513 -23.97 -9.40 -27.45
CA VAL A 513 -22.89 -8.46 -27.14
C VAL A 513 -22.44 -8.62 -25.70
N ILE A 514 -23.37 -8.62 -24.74
CA ILE A 514 -23.04 -8.77 -23.31
C ILE A 514 -22.40 -10.13 -23.03
N ALA A 515 -22.99 -11.23 -23.51
CA ALA A 515 -22.42 -12.56 -23.32
C ALA A 515 -21.02 -12.68 -23.93
N SER A 516 -20.79 -12.02 -25.08
CA SER A 516 -19.48 -12.01 -25.73
C SER A 516 -18.42 -11.28 -24.91
N LEU A 517 -18.78 -10.14 -24.33
CA LEU A 517 -17.88 -9.33 -23.51
C LEU A 517 -17.53 -10.03 -22.19
N ILE A 518 -18.50 -10.68 -21.55
CA ILE A 518 -18.27 -11.47 -20.33
C ILE A 518 -17.38 -12.69 -20.64
N ASP A 519 -17.63 -13.43 -21.73
CA ASP A 519 -16.76 -14.54 -22.17
C ASP A 519 -15.32 -14.07 -22.42
N MET A 520 -15.14 -12.93 -23.09
CA MET A 520 -13.81 -12.36 -23.33
C MET A 520 -13.12 -11.95 -22.04
N ALA A 521 -13.81 -11.29 -21.11
CA ALA A 521 -13.24 -10.93 -19.81
C ALA A 521 -12.80 -12.16 -19.00
N GLY A 522 -13.56 -13.27 -19.06
CA GLY A 522 -13.18 -14.55 -18.46
C GLY A 522 -11.94 -15.16 -19.12
N LYS A 523 -11.91 -15.20 -20.47
CA LYS A 523 -10.75 -15.69 -21.24
C LYS A 523 -9.48 -14.88 -20.99
N TYR A 524 -9.60 -13.56 -20.81
CA TYR A 524 -8.51 -12.67 -20.45
C TYR A 524 -8.21 -12.66 -18.94
N ARG A 525 -8.76 -13.58 -18.15
CA ARG A 525 -8.48 -13.68 -16.71
C ARG A 525 -8.65 -12.35 -15.98
N LEU A 526 -9.63 -11.54 -16.39
CA LEU A 526 -10.00 -10.32 -15.67
C LEU A 526 -10.99 -10.64 -14.56
N ILE A 527 -11.86 -11.61 -14.83
CA ILE A 527 -12.96 -12.03 -13.97
C ILE A 527 -12.93 -13.54 -13.76
N GLU A 528 -13.48 -13.96 -12.63
CA GLU A 528 -13.79 -15.35 -12.34
C GLU A 528 -15.32 -15.55 -12.37
N LEU A 529 -15.78 -16.47 -13.21
CA LEU A 529 -17.18 -16.88 -13.29
C LEU A 529 -17.36 -18.21 -12.57
N ASN A 530 -18.31 -18.28 -11.65
CA ASN A 530 -18.73 -19.56 -11.09
C ASN A 530 -19.69 -20.24 -12.08
N ALA A 531 -19.11 -21.10 -12.92
CA ALA A 531 -19.77 -21.74 -14.04
C ALA A 531 -21.00 -22.59 -13.65
N ASN A 532 -21.06 -23.11 -12.42
CA ASN A 532 -22.17 -23.95 -11.98
C ASN A 532 -23.47 -23.17 -11.75
N TYR A 533 -23.36 -21.86 -11.57
CA TYR A 533 -24.47 -21.04 -11.09
C TYR A 533 -24.69 -19.77 -11.91
N GLY A 534 -23.79 -19.43 -12.85
CA GLY A 534 -23.92 -18.22 -13.66
C GLY A 534 -23.62 -16.92 -12.89
N TYR A 535 -22.80 -17.01 -11.85
CA TYR A 535 -22.45 -15.87 -11.02
C TYR A 535 -21.09 -15.30 -11.41
N PHE A 536 -21.02 -13.98 -11.52
CA PHE A 536 -19.77 -13.24 -11.53
C PHE A 536 -19.17 -13.22 -10.12
N SER A 537 -18.17 -14.06 -9.86
CA SER A 537 -17.61 -14.30 -8.52
C SER A 537 -16.77 -13.12 -8.03
N ARG A 538 -15.71 -12.80 -8.77
CA ARG A 538 -14.75 -11.74 -8.41
C ARG A 538 -13.93 -11.28 -9.60
N PHE A 539 -13.29 -10.12 -9.45
CA PHE A 539 -12.16 -9.74 -10.30
C PHE A 539 -10.89 -10.45 -9.81
N LEU A 540 -10.04 -10.84 -10.75
CA LEU A 540 -8.72 -11.38 -10.42
C LEU A 540 -7.72 -10.29 -10.02
N ASN A 541 -7.97 -9.04 -10.43
CA ASN A 541 -7.21 -7.88 -10.00
C ASN A 541 -8.12 -6.87 -9.27
N GLN A 542 -7.96 -6.74 -7.95
CA GLN A 542 -8.76 -5.84 -7.13
C GLN A 542 -8.60 -4.37 -7.52
N ARG A 543 -7.42 -3.94 -8.02
CA ARG A 543 -7.20 -2.55 -8.44
C ARG A 543 -8.00 -2.18 -9.67
N ALA A 544 -8.10 -3.10 -10.62
CA ALA A 544 -8.96 -2.95 -11.79
C ALA A 544 -10.44 -2.93 -11.36
N ALA A 545 -10.83 -3.78 -10.42
CA ALA A 545 -12.17 -3.79 -9.85
C ALA A 545 -12.55 -2.44 -9.23
N ASP A 546 -11.69 -1.92 -8.33
CA ASP A 546 -11.89 -0.62 -7.65
C ASP A 546 -12.05 0.51 -8.67
N TYR A 547 -11.27 0.50 -9.75
CA TYR A 547 -11.37 1.51 -10.81
C TYR A 547 -12.68 1.39 -11.60
N LEU A 548 -13.07 0.17 -11.99
CA LEU A 548 -14.29 -0.08 -12.75
C LEU A 548 -15.54 0.30 -11.96
N ALA A 549 -15.60 -0.10 -10.68
CA ALA A 549 -16.67 0.34 -9.78
C ALA A 549 -16.65 1.87 -9.60
N ALA A 550 -15.46 2.48 -9.54
CA ALA A 550 -15.34 3.92 -9.38
C ALA A 550 -15.90 4.71 -10.58
N ARG A 551 -15.72 4.21 -11.81
CA ARG A 551 -16.32 4.81 -13.01
C ARG A 551 -17.83 4.79 -12.95
N TYR A 552 -18.41 3.64 -12.60
CA TYR A 552 -19.86 3.52 -12.48
C TYR A 552 -20.44 4.42 -11.38
N PHE A 553 -19.70 4.61 -10.28
CA PHE A 553 -20.08 5.54 -9.21
C PHE A 553 -20.11 7.00 -9.64
N VAL A 554 -19.22 7.43 -10.55
CA VAL A 554 -19.20 8.80 -11.03
C VAL A 554 -20.52 9.16 -11.73
N GLU A 555 -21.12 8.18 -12.40
CA GLU A 555 -22.36 8.35 -13.16
C GLU A 555 -23.61 8.23 -12.28
N ASN A 556 -23.61 7.31 -11.30
CA ASN A 556 -24.81 6.93 -10.57
C ASN A 556 -24.87 7.45 -9.12
N GLY A 557 -23.74 7.91 -8.58
CA GLY A 557 -23.61 8.43 -7.22
C GLY A 557 -23.65 7.38 -6.09
N LEU A 558 -23.25 7.78 -4.88
CA LEU A 558 -23.24 6.94 -3.66
C LEU A 558 -24.44 7.17 -2.73
N LYS A 559 -25.28 8.19 -2.99
CA LYS A 559 -26.33 8.64 -2.06
C LYS A 559 -27.29 7.53 -1.62
N GLY A 560 -27.70 6.65 -2.54
CA GLY A 560 -28.61 5.53 -2.23
C GLY A 560 -27.96 4.33 -1.53
N ILE A 561 -26.63 4.20 -1.58
CA ILE A 561 -25.89 3.06 -1.04
C ILE A 561 -25.45 3.31 0.40
N LEU A 562 -25.01 4.54 0.70
CA LEU A 562 -24.51 4.91 2.03
C LEU A 562 -25.59 5.06 3.10
N GLN A 563 -26.86 5.18 2.72
CA GLN A 563 -27.98 5.35 3.66
C GLN A 563 -28.39 4.04 4.36
N LYS A 564 -27.91 2.87 3.91
CA LYS A 564 -28.43 1.55 4.32
C LYS A 564 -27.42 0.59 4.95
N GLY A 565 -26.17 1.01 5.21
CA GLY A 565 -25.17 0.11 5.81
C GLY A 565 -23.93 0.82 6.34
N GLU A 566 -23.16 0.12 7.18
CA GLU A 566 -21.85 0.59 7.64
C GLU A 566 -20.87 0.71 6.48
N ILE A 567 -20.12 1.81 6.46
CA ILE A 567 -19.24 2.15 5.36
C ILE A 567 -18.05 1.21 5.36
N ASN A 568 -17.96 0.41 4.29
CA ASN A 568 -16.91 -0.55 4.17
C ASN A 568 -15.58 0.12 3.77
N PHE A 569 -14.52 -0.12 4.54
CA PHE A 569 -13.15 0.31 4.19
C PHE A 569 -12.71 -0.17 2.80
N TRP A 570 -13.28 -1.23 2.26
CA TRP A 570 -13.05 -1.68 0.89
C TRP A 570 -13.55 -0.67 -0.18
N LEU A 571 -14.59 0.12 0.13
CA LEU A 571 -15.04 1.22 -0.74
C LEU A 571 -14.10 2.40 -0.75
N PHE A 572 -13.23 2.51 0.25
CA PHE A 572 -12.34 3.65 0.42
C PHE A 572 -11.62 4.02 -0.86
N ARG A 573 -11.05 3.01 -1.53
CA ARG A 573 -10.28 3.19 -2.74
C ARG A 573 -11.17 3.51 -3.92
N THR A 574 -12.27 2.80 -4.07
CA THR A 574 -13.28 3.07 -5.11
C THR A 574 -13.77 4.51 -4.99
N ILE A 575 -14.15 4.98 -3.79
CA ILE A 575 -14.58 6.35 -3.53
C ILE A 575 -13.45 7.34 -3.82
N ALA A 576 -12.23 7.08 -3.33
CA ALA A 576 -11.09 7.96 -3.60
C ALA A 576 -10.82 8.10 -5.11
N ILE A 577 -10.88 7.00 -5.87
CA ILE A 577 -10.73 7.02 -7.33
C ILE A 577 -11.91 7.77 -7.96
N SER A 578 -13.16 7.53 -7.54
CA SER A 578 -14.34 8.24 -8.05
C SER A 578 -14.23 9.74 -7.86
N ILE A 579 -13.78 10.20 -6.68
CA ILE A 579 -13.53 11.61 -6.41
C ILE A 579 -12.39 12.14 -7.30
N ALA A 580 -11.33 11.37 -7.48
CA ALA A 580 -10.17 11.77 -8.29
C ALA A 580 -10.49 11.93 -9.78
N ILE A 581 -11.39 11.12 -10.33
CA ILE A 581 -11.77 11.14 -11.76
C ILE A 581 -13.02 11.98 -12.03
N SER A 582 -13.73 12.44 -10.99
CA SER A 582 -14.97 13.20 -11.15
C SER A 582 -14.74 14.70 -11.25
N LYS A 583 -15.46 15.32 -12.19
CA LYS A 583 -15.60 16.78 -12.27
C LYS A 583 -16.68 17.33 -11.34
N GLU A 584 -17.54 16.47 -10.81
CA GLU A 584 -18.73 16.81 -10.02
C GLU A 584 -18.86 15.90 -8.79
N PRO A 585 -17.89 15.91 -7.84
CA PRO A 585 -17.89 15.00 -6.69
C PRO A 585 -19.11 15.14 -5.78
N HIS A 586 -19.84 16.27 -5.86
CA HIS A 586 -21.10 16.47 -5.14
C HIS A 586 -22.26 15.57 -5.63
N LYS A 587 -22.20 15.09 -6.89
CA LYS A 587 -23.12 14.06 -7.42
C LYS A 587 -22.80 12.69 -6.84
N ILE A 588 -21.53 12.46 -6.54
CA ILE A 588 -21.04 11.21 -5.98
C ILE A 588 -21.39 11.15 -4.50
N LEU A 589 -20.93 12.13 -3.72
CA LEU A 589 -21.02 12.10 -2.27
C LEU A 589 -21.43 13.48 -1.73
N ASP A 590 -22.35 13.48 -0.76
CA ASP A 590 -22.68 14.70 -0.02
C ASP A 590 -21.52 15.06 0.92
N PRO A 591 -20.96 16.28 0.89
CA PRO A 591 -19.92 16.73 1.80
C PRO A 591 -20.25 16.53 3.28
N THR A 592 -21.53 16.70 3.64
CA THR A 592 -22.03 16.56 5.01
C THR A 592 -21.97 15.11 5.46
N VAL A 593 -22.40 14.18 4.61
CA VAL A 593 -22.30 12.74 4.88
C VAL A 593 -20.83 12.32 4.95
N ALA A 594 -20.00 12.78 4.01
CA ALA A 594 -18.58 12.46 3.95
C ALA A 594 -17.81 12.86 5.21
N SER A 595 -18.14 14.03 5.77
CA SER A 595 -17.42 14.61 6.90
C SER A 595 -17.69 13.93 8.24
N LYS A 596 -18.86 13.27 8.38
CA LYS A 596 -19.28 12.60 9.62
C LYS A 596 -18.62 11.24 9.79
N ASP A 597 -18.32 10.55 8.70
CA ASP A 597 -17.68 9.24 8.72
C ASP A 597 -16.15 9.36 8.49
N PRO A 598 -15.30 8.89 9.42
CA PRO A 598 -13.86 8.98 9.29
C PRO A 598 -13.27 8.29 8.05
N VAL A 599 -13.87 7.18 7.61
CA VAL A 599 -13.43 6.41 6.44
C VAL A 599 -13.75 7.19 5.17
N LEU A 600 -14.97 7.73 5.05
CA LEU A 600 -15.34 8.59 3.93
C LEU A 600 -14.50 9.87 3.88
N ALA A 601 -14.31 10.54 5.02
CA ALA A 601 -13.52 11.75 5.08
C ALA A 601 -12.08 11.48 4.62
N THR A 602 -11.51 10.35 5.03
CA THR A 602 -10.18 9.93 4.56
C THR A 602 -10.19 9.62 3.06
N ALA A 603 -11.23 8.96 2.54
CA ALA A 603 -11.36 8.62 1.12
C ALA A 603 -11.44 9.88 0.25
N VAL A 604 -12.25 10.86 0.67
CA VAL A 604 -12.37 12.16 0.02
C VAL A 604 -11.02 12.88 0.02
N VAL A 605 -10.34 12.98 1.16
CA VAL A 605 -9.02 13.64 1.23
C VAL A 605 -7.99 12.95 0.34
N ASN A 606 -8.00 11.62 0.27
CA ASN A 606 -7.12 10.87 -0.62
C ASN A 606 -7.50 11.09 -2.10
N GLY A 607 -8.78 11.03 -2.46
CA GLY A 607 -9.25 11.30 -3.82
C GLY A 607 -8.89 12.70 -4.30
N LEU A 608 -9.08 13.71 -3.45
CA LEU A 608 -8.71 15.09 -3.73
C LEU A 608 -7.19 15.28 -3.89
N SER A 609 -6.37 14.44 -3.23
CA SER A 609 -4.91 14.48 -3.41
C SER A 609 -4.45 14.04 -4.81
N PHE A 610 -5.34 13.42 -5.57
CA PHE A 610 -5.10 12.93 -6.94
C PHE A 610 -5.63 13.89 -8.02
N VAL A 611 -6.37 14.93 -7.65
CA VAL A 611 -6.95 15.89 -8.60
C VAL A 611 -5.88 16.87 -9.08
N ARG A 612 -5.78 17.04 -10.41
CA ARG A 612 -4.88 18.00 -11.05
C ARG A 612 -5.19 19.42 -10.62
N ALA A 613 -4.17 20.29 -10.53
CA ALA A 613 -4.41 21.67 -10.09
C ALA A 613 -5.41 22.43 -10.95
N ASP A 614 -5.36 22.25 -12.27
CA ASP A 614 -6.27 22.90 -13.21
C ASP A 614 -7.74 22.56 -12.92
N ASP A 615 -7.99 21.34 -12.43
CA ASP A 615 -9.32 20.83 -12.12
C ASP A 615 -9.79 21.19 -10.70
N LYS A 616 -8.89 21.60 -9.78
CA LYS A 616 -9.25 21.90 -8.37
C LYS A 616 -10.27 23.03 -8.26
N LYS A 617 -10.27 23.99 -9.18
CA LYS A 617 -11.23 25.11 -9.19
C LYS A 617 -12.67 24.62 -9.36
N LEU A 618 -12.87 23.57 -10.17
CA LEU A 618 -14.18 22.94 -10.37
C LEU A 618 -14.74 22.35 -9.07
N LEU A 619 -13.85 21.99 -8.14
CA LEU A 619 -14.21 21.37 -6.86
C LEU A 619 -14.40 22.37 -5.72
N SER A 620 -14.19 23.66 -5.96
CA SER A 620 -14.15 24.69 -4.90
C SER A 620 -15.40 24.71 -4.00
N GLY A 621 -16.60 24.57 -4.57
CA GLY A 621 -17.85 24.50 -3.81
C GLY A 621 -17.93 23.28 -2.89
N PHE A 622 -17.55 22.10 -3.41
CA PHE A 622 -17.50 20.86 -2.63
C PHE A 622 -16.49 20.97 -1.48
N ILE A 623 -15.28 21.48 -1.78
CA ILE A 623 -14.20 21.66 -0.78
C ILE A 623 -14.62 22.60 0.33
N ARG A 624 -15.22 23.74 -0.02
CA ARG A 624 -15.68 24.72 0.97
C ARG A 624 -16.68 24.09 1.93
N SER A 625 -17.67 23.36 1.41
CA SER A 625 -18.67 22.68 2.21
C SER A 625 -18.05 21.58 3.08
N PHE A 626 -17.23 20.71 2.49
CA PHE A 626 -16.58 19.60 3.19
C PHE A 626 -15.68 20.07 4.33
N VAL A 627 -14.83 21.08 4.09
CA VAL A 627 -13.93 21.61 5.13
C VAL A 627 -14.71 22.35 6.22
N ALA A 628 -15.78 23.06 5.88
CA ALA A 628 -16.63 23.69 6.88
C ALA A 628 -17.24 22.66 7.85
N GLN A 629 -17.69 21.51 7.32
CA GLN A 629 -18.21 20.42 8.14
C GLN A 629 -17.14 19.72 8.98
N LEU A 630 -15.94 19.53 8.43
CA LEU A 630 -14.79 19.01 9.20
C LEU A 630 -14.43 19.95 10.37
N LEU A 631 -14.47 21.26 10.14
CA LEU A 631 -14.12 22.27 11.14
C LEU A 631 -15.27 22.69 12.06
N ASP A 632 -16.39 21.94 12.05
CA ASP A 632 -17.52 22.15 12.97
C ASP A 632 -17.03 22.08 14.44
N PRO A 633 -17.41 23.06 15.30
CA PRO A 633 -17.03 23.08 16.71
C PRO A 633 -17.28 21.76 17.46
N LYS A 634 -18.32 20.99 17.09
CA LYS A 634 -18.63 19.69 17.72
C LYS A 634 -17.48 18.67 17.61
N ASN A 635 -16.62 18.80 16.60
CA ASN A 635 -15.48 17.90 16.41
C ASN A 635 -14.31 18.21 17.36
N PHE A 636 -14.40 19.31 18.13
CA PHE A 636 -13.34 19.80 19.02
C PHE A 636 -13.82 19.99 20.47
N ASP A 637 -15.10 19.83 20.74
CA ASP A 637 -15.71 20.11 22.03
C ASP A 637 -16.14 18.81 22.72
N SER A 638 -15.46 18.49 23.82
CA SER A 638 -15.69 17.27 24.60
C SER A 638 -17.05 17.24 25.32
N SER A 639 -17.79 18.34 25.34
CA SER A 639 -19.15 18.38 25.92
C SER A 639 -20.21 17.74 25.03
N TYR A 640 -19.90 17.46 23.76
CA TYR A 640 -20.81 16.78 22.85
C TYR A 640 -20.89 15.27 23.13
N LYS A 641 -22.11 14.72 23.16
CA LYS A 641 -22.39 13.30 23.45
C LYS A 641 -21.71 12.31 22.49
N GLU A 642 -21.44 12.73 21.26
CA GLU A 642 -20.81 11.92 20.19
C GLU A 642 -19.32 12.26 20.00
N TYR A 643 -18.67 12.92 20.95
CA TYR A 643 -17.28 13.34 20.83
C TYR A 643 -16.30 12.14 20.81
N ASP A 644 -15.59 11.96 19.70
CA ASP A 644 -14.44 11.05 19.57
C ASP A 644 -13.15 11.81 19.95
N PRO A 645 -12.42 11.42 21.01
CA PRO A 645 -11.18 12.07 21.45
C PRO A 645 -10.07 12.10 20.40
N CYS A 646 -10.09 11.19 19.41
CA CYS A 646 -9.14 11.16 18.30
C CYS A 646 -9.57 12.06 17.13
N ASN A 647 -10.82 12.53 17.11
CA ASN A 647 -11.40 13.27 16.00
C ASN A 647 -10.71 14.62 15.75
N PRO A 648 -10.38 15.45 16.77
CA PRO A 648 -9.68 16.73 16.55
C PRO A 648 -8.38 16.57 15.76
N LEU A 649 -7.53 15.62 16.17
CA LEU A 649 -6.25 15.34 15.50
C LEU A 649 -6.45 14.86 14.07
N ARG A 650 -7.47 14.02 13.85
CA ARG A 650 -7.82 13.48 12.54
C ARG A 650 -8.27 14.60 11.59
N VAL A 651 -9.21 15.44 12.03
CA VAL A 651 -9.71 16.62 11.31
C VAL A 651 -8.57 17.56 10.94
N LEU A 652 -7.72 17.93 11.91
CA LEU A 652 -6.59 18.83 11.67
C LEU A 652 -5.61 18.23 10.66
N LYS A 653 -5.33 16.92 10.74
CA LYS A 653 -4.51 16.22 9.73
C LYS A 653 -5.15 16.28 8.34
N PHE A 654 -6.47 16.15 8.21
CA PHE A 654 -7.16 16.27 6.92
C PHE A 654 -7.07 17.67 6.35
N VAL A 655 -7.36 18.69 7.15
CA VAL A 655 -7.31 20.10 6.70
C VAL A 655 -5.88 20.50 6.34
N SER A 656 -4.89 20.07 7.12
CA SER A 656 -3.47 20.26 6.78
C SER A 656 -3.10 19.56 5.47
N ARG A 657 -3.58 18.33 5.22
CA ARG A 657 -3.35 17.62 3.96
C ARG A 657 -4.01 18.31 2.76
N LEU A 658 -5.26 18.75 2.89
CA LEU A 658 -5.94 19.51 1.84
C LEU A 658 -5.22 20.83 1.55
N SER A 659 -4.82 21.55 2.59
CA SER A 659 -3.98 22.74 2.46
C SER A 659 -2.68 22.40 1.72
N SER A 660 -2.03 21.30 2.11
CA SER A 660 -0.81 20.78 1.46
C SER A 660 -0.99 20.32 0.02
N ASN A 661 -2.24 20.17 -0.43
CA ASN A 661 -2.59 19.83 -1.79
C ASN A 661 -3.18 21.04 -2.52
N GLY A 662 -2.84 22.28 -2.13
CA GLY A 662 -3.21 23.48 -2.88
C GLY A 662 -4.70 23.84 -2.80
N TYR A 663 -5.44 23.33 -1.82
CA TYR A 663 -6.85 23.68 -1.62
C TYR A 663 -7.07 24.89 -0.70
N SER A 664 -6.01 25.46 -0.12
CA SER A 664 -6.10 26.51 0.89
C SER A 664 -6.85 27.76 0.42
N SER A 665 -6.85 28.07 -0.88
CA SER A 665 -7.56 29.22 -1.46
C SER A 665 -9.08 29.02 -1.56
N PHE A 666 -9.58 27.79 -1.39
CA PHE A 666 -11.02 27.48 -1.57
C PHE A 666 -11.81 27.47 -0.26
N PHE A 667 -11.15 27.52 0.89
CA PHE A 667 -11.79 27.56 2.21
C PHE A 667 -11.08 28.54 3.15
N SER A 668 -11.76 28.92 4.23
CA SER A 668 -11.18 29.74 5.29
C SER A 668 -11.19 28.96 6.60
N LEU A 669 -10.16 29.16 7.43
CA LEU A 669 -10.19 28.65 8.80
C LEU A 669 -11.16 29.51 9.64
N PRO A 670 -11.97 28.90 10.51
CA PRO A 670 -12.91 29.61 11.39
C PRO A 670 -12.20 30.67 12.26
N ARG A 671 -12.90 31.78 12.57
CA ARG A 671 -12.34 32.85 13.41
C ARG A 671 -11.88 32.35 14.79
N ASN A 672 -12.57 31.37 15.34
CA ASN A 672 -12.28 30.71 16.62
C ASN A 672 -11.21 29.61 16.54
N PHE A 673 -10.64 29.30 15.36
CA PHE A 673 -9.60 28.28 15.20
C PHE A 673 -8.39 28.53 16.12
N LYS A 674 -8.11 29.81 16.43
CA LYS A 674 -7.05 30.22 17.37
C LYS A 674 -7.22 29.65 18.78
N ARG A 675 -8.45 29.35 19.22
CA ARG A 675 -8.70 28.72 20.52
C ARG A 675 -8.06 27.33 20.60
N LEU A 676 -7.91 26.63 19.47
CA LEU A 676 -7.24 25.33 19.42
C LEU A 676 -5.75 25.41 19.81
N LEU A 677 -5.10 26.55 19.54
CA LEU A 677 -3.71 26.80 19.94
C LEU A 677 -3.56 27.02 21.46
N GLN A 678 -4.67 27.31 22.14
CA GLN A 678 -4.72 27.58 23.58
C GLN A 678 -5.17 26.35 24.39
N LEU A 679 -5.47 25.23 23.73
CA LEU A 679 -5.87 24.00 24.41
C LEU A 679 -4.73 23.45 25.29
N ARG A 680 -5.11 22.90 26.44
CA ARG A 680 -4.17 22.22 27.35
C ARG A 680 -3.57 20.96 26.72
N ASP A 681 -4.32 20.30 25.84
CA ASP A 681 -3.81 19.17 25.06
C ASP A 681 -2.78 19.66 24.03
N THR A 682 -1.52 19.39 24.31
CA THR A 682 -0.39 19.83 23.50
C THR A 682 -0.39 19.20 22.11
N SER A 683 -0.93 17.99 21.96
CA SER A 683 -0.96 17.29 20.66
C SER A 683 -1.92 17.97 19.68
N ILE A 684 -3.09 18.39 20.17
CA ILE A 684 -4.10 19.11 19.37
C ILE A 684 -3.61 20.51 19.04
N ALA A 685 -3.02 21.21 20.01
CA ALA A 685 -2.44 22.54 19.80
C ALA A 685 -1.33 22.51 18.73
N ASP A 686 -0.44 21.53 18.77
CA ASP A 686 0.63 21.37 17.78
C ASP A 686 0.09 21.00 16.39
N ALA A 687 -0.91 20.11 16.32
CA ALA A 687 -1.58 19.80 15.06
C ALA A 687 -2.31 21.01 14.47
N ALA A 688 -2.92 21.85 15.30
CA ALA A 688 -3.57 23.09 14.89
C ALA A 688 -2.56 24.12 14.39
N ALA A 689 -1.40 24.23 15.06
CA ALA A 689 -0.30 25.10 14.62
C ALA A 689 0.25 24.67 13.25
N ILE A 690 0.49 23.37 13.05
CA ILE A 690 0.93 22.81 11.76
C ILE A 690 -0.12 23.08 10.67
N THR A 691 -1.40 22.89 10.99
CA THR A 691 -2.51 23.15 10.05
C THR A 691 -2.56 24.63 9.65
N LEU A 692 -2.48 25.53 10.62
CA LEU A 692 -2.47 26.98 10.39
C LEU A 692 -1.27 27.41 9.54
N LEU A 693 -0.08 26.91 9.86
CA LEU A 693 1.16 27.18 9.10
C LEU A 693 1.04 26.70 7.66
N THR A 694 0.53 25.49 7.47
CA THR A 694 0.34 24.91 6.14
C THR A 694 -0.70 25.69 5.31
N HIS A 695 -1.76 26.17 5.95
CA HIS A 695 -2.78 26.97 5.30
C HIS A 695 -2.25 28.37 4.94
N ALA A 696 -1.60 29.05 5.90
CA ALA A 696 -1.06 30.41 5.73
C ALA A 696 0.06 30.48 4.69
N SER A 697 0.89 29.45 4.59
CA SER A 697 1.96 29.35 3.59
C SER A 697 1.47 29.21 2.15
N ARG A 698 0.16 28.95 1.96
CA ARG A 698 -0.45 28.63 0.67
C ARG A 698 -1.67 29.48 0.35
N THR A 699 -1.86 30.54 1.13
CA THR A 699 -2.84 31.58 0.88
C THR A 699 -2.09 32.89 0.68
N LYS A 700 -2.77 33.90 0.12
CA LYS A 700 -2.19 35.24 0.01
C LYS A 700 -1.72 35.71 1.38
N PHE A 701 -0.54 36.32 1.43
CA PHE A 701 0.10 36.73 2.69
C PHE A 701 -0.86 37.54 3.56
N ASN A 702 -1.01 37.13 4.83
CA ASN A 702 -1.86 37.80 5.81
C ASN A 702 -1.07 38.05 7.09
N ILE A 703 -0.66 39.31 7.30
CA ILE A 703 0.18 39.73 8.42
C ILE A 703 -0.41 39.35 9.80
N LYS A 704 -1.74 39.34 9.95
CA LYS A 704 -2.40 38.99 11.22
C LYS A 704 -2.23 37.50 11.52
N THR A 705 -2.35 36.64 10.52
CA THR A 705 -2.15 35.19 10.65
C THR A 705 -0.67 34.86 10.96
N TRP A 706 0.24 35.49 10.22
CA TRP A 706 1.68 35.32 10.41
C TRP A 706 2.17 35.79 11.78
N ARG A 707 1.68 36.93 12.28
CA ARG A 707 2.01 37.42 13.63
C ARG A 707 1.64 36.42 14.72
N ILE A 708 0.47 35.79 14.61
CA ILE A 708 -0.01 34.79 15.58
C ILE A 708 0.86 33.54 15.55
N MET A 709 1.23 33.09 14.35
CA MET A 709 2.12 31.96 14.20
C MET A 709 3.51 32.24 14.76
N LEU A 710 4.07 33.42 14.48
CA LEU A 710 5.36 33.84 15.01
C LEU A 710 5.34 33.89 16.54
N GLN A 711 4.28 34.44 17.13
CA GLN A 711 4.07 34.45 18.57
C GLN A 711 4.00 33.03 19.15
N TYR A 712 3.22 32.13 18.54
CA TYR A 712 3.13 30.73 18.99
C TYR A 712 4.48 30.00 18.89
N LEU A 713 5.19 30.16 17.77
CA LEU A 713 6.51 29.57 17.56
C LEU A 713 7.56 30.11 18.52
N LEU A 714 7.56 31.42 18.82
CA LEU A 714 8.46 32.01 19.80
C LEU A 714 8.19 31.48 21.21
N ILE A 715 6.92 31.42 21.62
CA ILE A 715 6.49 30.92 22.94
C ILE A 715 6.78 29.42 23.11
N LYS A 716 6.71 28.63 22.02
CA LYS A 716 6.89 27.17 22.03
C LYS A 716 8.20 26.71 21.37
N SER A 717 9.13 27.63 21.14
CA SER A 717 10.40 27.41 20.43
C SER A 717 11.25 26.29 21.03
N PHE A 718 11.21 26.12 22.35
CA PHE A 718 11.89 25.02 23.05
C PHE A 718 11.27 23.63 22.84
N ARG A 719 10.00 23.55 22.43
CA ARG A 719 9.28 22.27 22.19
C ARG A 719 9.30 21.85 20.73
N PHE A 720 9.25 22.82 19.83
CA PHE A 720 9.59 22.60 18.44
C PHE A 720 11.11 22.72 18.33
N GLU A 721 11.87 21.68 18.69
CA GLU A 721 13.12 21.42 17.98
C GLU A 721 12.77 21.61 16.51
N LEU A 722 13.25 22.70 15.89
CA LEU A 722 12.73 23.23 14.65
C LEU A 722 12.77 22.12 13.61
N SER A 723 11.67 21.39 13.48
CA SER A 723 11.66 20.24 12.59
C SER A 723 11.95 20.82 11.22
N LEU A 724 12.97 20.30 10.54
CA LEU A 724 13.41 20.81 9.24
C LEU A 724 12.25 20.95 8.24
N LYS A 725 11.14 20.21 8.44
CA LYS A 725 9.89 20.37 7.69
C LYS A 725 9.11 21.64 8.00
N VAL A 726 8.99 22.00 9.27
CA VAL A 726 8.39 23.28 9.69
C VAL A 726 9.27 24.43 9.21
N TYR A 727 10.59 24.32 9.36
CA TYR A 727 11.55 25.31 8.86
C TYR A 727 11.53 25.44 7.33
N ASN A 728 11.54 24.35 6.57
CA ASN A 728 11.49 24.40 5.10
C ASN A 728 10.13 24.88 4.59
N GLY A 729 9.03 24.50 5.24
CA GLY A 729 7.70 25.04 4.94
C GLY A 729 7.62 26.53 5.23
N PHE A 730 8.19 26.97 6.35
CA PHE A 730 8.30 28.36 6.78
C PHE A 730 9.20 29.18 5.84
N SER A 731 10.38 28.68 5.48
CA SER A 731 11.32 29.37 4.59
C SER A 731 10.75 29.48 3.18
N THR A 732 10.15 28.42 2.63
CA THR A 732 9.53 28.45 1.30
C THR A 732 8.33 29.41 1.25
N ALA A 733 7.55 29.49 2.33
CA ALA A 733 6.41 30.38 2.45
C ALA A 733 6.80 31.85 2.61
N ILE A 734 7.84 32.12 3.40
CA ILE A 734 8.48 33.44 3.51
C ILE A 734 9.06 33.83 2.15
N TYR A 735 9.77 32.93 1.48
CA TYR A 735 10.35 33.20 0.15
C TYR A 735 9.27 33.53 -0.88
N ARG A 736 8.18 32.76 -0.94
CA ARG A 736 7.06 33.03 -1.85
C ARG A 736 6.25 34.28 -1.48
N GLY A 737 6.06 34.54 -0.19
CA GLY A 737 5.27 35.67 0.30
C GLY A 737 6.01 37.02 0.31
N LEU A 738 7.35 37.03 0.43
CA LEU A 738 8.15 38.25 0.41
C LEU A 738 8.72 38.59 -0.97
N ILE A 739 8.97 37.59 -1.82
CA ILE A 739 9.55 37.82 -3.16
C ILE A 739 8.47 37.78 -4.26
N GLY A 740 7.34 37.11 -4.03
CA GLY A 740 6.23 37.07 -5.01
C GLY A 740 5.36 38.32 -5.06
N ASP A 741 5.53 39.26 -4.12
CA ASP A 741 4.85 40.57 -4.07
C ASP A 741 5.82 41.73 -4.41
N VAL A 742 6.99 41.45 -5.01
CA VAL A 742 7.89 42.46 -5.62
C VAL A 742 7.85 42.36 -7.14
#